data_AF-A0A1C4LWY1-F1
#
_entry.id   AF-A0A1C4LWY1-F1
#
_cell.length_a   1.000
_cell.length_b   1.000
_cell.length_c   1.000
_cell.angle_alpha   90.00
_cell.angle_beta   90.00
_cell.angle_gamma   90.00
#
_symmetry.space_group_name_H-M   'P 1'
#
loop_
_entity.id
_entity.type
_entity.pdbx_description
1 polymer ?
#
loop_
_entity_poly.entity_id
_entity_poly.type
_entity_poly.pdbx_seq_one_letter_code
_entity_poly.pdbx_strand_id
1 'polypeptide(L)'
;MRFGVLGPLAVWDGEGREVRVPEAKVRALLADLLANDGGPVSADRLIHDLWGDAPPGRPAGALQAKVSQLRRVIGRDRVVRQPPGYRLRFDDGGDEVDAVRFRALVARARPVQDPRARAALLTEALELWRGPAYADFADGPFVRAAAQRLAEQRLSVLEEQAQARLEAGDHALLAGELADLVALHPLRERLRAVQMRALYAAGRQSEALASYEDLRARLVGELGVDPSPELAALHGAVLRQEPGLSAATPEAVAQATGTPPPGPAAPTAAPPHHSNLPVPLTPLVGRREALADLSQLLAKARLVTLTGPGGVGKTRLAVAAATAERDRARAGELADGTWLVEFAGIRSGTPADLAQVVAATLGIRDDAPRSLPGTGPATPSLPHRLAAALRDRRTLLVLDNCEHVVDAAAELTDLLLRTAPGLRVLATGQEPLGLAGEAMFLVEPLEPADAVRMFMERAAAAAPGFPRDPEAPDEPERRAVAEICRRLDGIPLALELAATRVRALGVRELASRLNDRFRVLTFGQRGAPARQQTLRAVIDWSWELLSAPERIVLRRLAAHTDGCDLAAAEAVCAGDGVARDEVLDLVTRLVDRSLVVVVAGPTGPRYRLLESVAAYATERLHEMEDLTAVRDRHLLHYRALAEQAEPQLRSAGQRPWLARLDAEAGNLRTALDEAVRRAGAGEPEEAVRLATALAWWWLLRGRLTEARRSLGAVLAATDGPPELALLHSAFALLTGDPAAAATTADGHGPAPASEAIPDPVRRARALWLCAYGLFSAGHTAGSGELNARALTLFTAAGDRWGTAAALGLRATLALVCGDLAGLGRDGTRSALIFRELGDRWGELQTVSPLAALAEIKGAYEDAERRQHEGLLMARELGLEAEVSARLSGLGRLALLARDFDRARDLHEQARRIAAEQGYKYGEIHSEMGLALGARRSGDLDAAEAHLRHIRDGYADVSSQAGDHLLLAELGFIAELRGDAEGAAAHHLEGLEIARALAEPRALALSLEGLAGAAALPGHAPAATRA
;
A
#
# COMPACT_ATOMS: atom_id res chain seq x y z
N MET A 1 45.29 -33.39 -20.22
CA MET A 1 44.31 -32.58 -21.00
C MET A 1 43.37 -31.89 -20.04
N ARG A 2 42.83 -30.74 -20.40
CA ARG A 2 41.82 -30.04 -19.60
C ARG A 2 40.47 -30.08 -20.29
N PHE A 3 39.41 -30.39 -19.55
CA PHE A 3 38.03 -30.38 -20.03
C PHE A 3 37.25 -29.25 -19.36
N GLY A 4 36.56 -28.48 -20.18
CA GLY A 4 35.83 -27.30 -19.76
C GLY A 4 34.32 -27.49 -19.86
N VAL A 5 33.64 -27.59 -18.72
CA VAL A 5 32.17 -27.72 -18.63
C VAL A 5 31.50 -26.56 -17.90
N LEU A 6 32.27 -25.70 -17.22
CA LEU A 6 31.77 -24.47 -16.58
C LEU A 6 31.60 -23.34 -17.61
N GLY A 7 30.84 -23.59 -18.68
CA GLY A 7 30.68 -22.71 -19.84
C GLY A 7 30.37 -23.52 -21.11
N PRO A 8 30.60 -22.95 -22.31
CA PRO A 8 30.69 -23.72 -23.55
C PRO A 8 31.67 -24.89 -23.42
N LEU A 9 31.36 -26.03 -24.05
CA LEU A 9 32.19 -27.23 -23.93
C LEU A 9 33.54 -26.98 -24.61
N ALA A 10 34.62 -27.05 -23.85
CA ALA A 10 35.98 -26.82 -24.36
C ALA A 10 36.93 -27.95 -23.95
N VAL A 11 37.96 -28.18 -24.76
CA VAL A 11 39.00 -29.18 -24.49
C VAL A 11 40.35 -28.54 -24.78
N TRP A 12 41.32 -28.68 -23.89
CA TRP A 12 42.69 -28.23 -24.11
C TRP A 12 43.68 -29.38 -23.96
N ASP A 13 44.73 -29.36 -24.77
CA ASP A 13 45.84 -30.31 -24.67
C ASP A 13 46.76 -30.00 -23.47
N GLY A 14 47.84 -30.79 -23.31
CA GLY A 14 48.80 -30.59 -22.22
C GLY A 14 49.63 -29.30 -22.34
N GLU A 15 49.63 -28.65 -23.51
CA GLU A 15 50.30 -27.38 -23.76
C GLU A 15 49.34 -26.17 -23.63
N GLY A 16 48.07 -26.42 -23.28
CA GLY A 16 47.04 -25.40 -23.11
C GLY A 16 46.39 -24.94 -24.43
N ARG A 17 46.63 -25.61 -25.56
CA ARG A 17 46.00 -25.27 -26.84
C ARG A 17 44.62 -25.92 -26.95
N GLU A 18 43.65 -25.18 -27.47
CA GLU A 18 42.28 -25.68 -27.62
C GLU A 18 42.21 -26.77 -28.72
N VAL A 19 41.65 -27.92 -28.36
CA VAL A 19 41.45 -29.07 -29.23
C VAL A 19 40.03 -29.02 -29.78
N ARG A 20 39.91 -28.74 -31.09
CA ARG A 20 38.60 -28.65 -31.75
C ARG A 20 37.96 -30.04 -31.91
N VAL A 21 36.76 -30.20 -31.36
CA VAL A 21 35.89 -31.36 -31.62
C VAL A 21 34.90 -30.97 -32.73
N PRO A 22 35.06 -31.47 -33.97
CA PRO A 22 34.47 -30.85 -35.16
C PRO A 22 32.99 -31.14 -35.40
N GLU A 23 32.41 -32.16 -34.76
CA GLU A 23 31.02 -32.58 -35.00
C GLU A 23 30.14 -32.41 -33.74
N ALA A 24 28.96 -31.82 -33.90
CA ALA A 24 28.02 -31.54 -32.79
C ALA A 24 27.64 -32.80 -31.99
N LYS A 25 27.37 -33.94 -32.66
CA LYS A 25 27.05 -35.21 -31.98
C LYS A 25 28.26 -35.82 -31.27
N VAL A 26 29.48 -35.56 -31.74
CA VAL A 26 30.71 -36.00 -31.03
C VAL A 26 30.97 -35.13 -29.81
N ARG A 27 30.68 -33.83 -29.88
CA ARG A 27 30.68 -32.91 -28.72
C ARG A 27 29.62 -33.29 -27.70
N ALA A 28 28.39 -33.60 -28.14
CA ALA A 28 27.30 -34.05 -27.26
C ALA A 28 27.66 -35.35 -26.53
N LEU A 29 28.26 -36.33 -27.23
CA LEU A 29 28.77 -37.56 -26.63
C LEU A 29 29.82 -37.27 -25.53
N LEU A 30 30.74 -36.33 -25.78
CA LEU A 30 31.72 -35.92 -24.78
C LEU A 30 31.06 -35.23 -23.58
N ALA A 31 30.09 -34.34 -23.82
CA ALA A 31 29.34 -33.66 -22.77
C ALA A 31 28.57 -34.64 -21.87
N ASP A 32 27.93 -35.66 -22.46
CA ASP A 32 27.19 -36.70 -21.74
C ASP A 32 28.12 -37.54 -20.84
N LEU A 33 29.26 -37.99 -21.38
CA LEU A 33 30.25 -38.72 -20.59
C LEU A 33 30.82 -37.86 -19.43
N LEU A 34 31.01 -36.56 -19.65
CA LEU A 34 31.48 -35.62 -18.62
C LEU A 34 30.40 -35.31 -17.57
N ALA A 35 29.12 -35.25 -17.97
CA ALA A 35 27.99 -34.99 -17.06
C ALA A 35 27.74 -36.10 -16.04
N ASN A 36 28.29 -37.31 -16.31
CA ASN A 36 28.23 -38.46 -15.42
C ASN A 36 29.51 -38.64 -14.58
N ASP A 37 30.30 -37.56 -14.37
CA ASP A 37 31.49 -37.52 -13.49
C ASP A 37 32.51 -38.68 -13.73
N GLY A 38 32.60 -39.18 -14.97
CA GLY A 38 33.50 -40.30 -15.33
C GLY A 38 32.94 -41.72 -15.09
N GLY A 39 31.67 -41.83 -14.67
CA GLY A 39 30.93 -43.09 -14.58
C GLY A 39 30.57 -43.69 -15.94
N PRO A 40 30.25 -45.00 -16.02
CA PRO A 40 29.76 -45.62 -17.25
C PRO A 40 28.34 -45.15 -17.61
N VAL A 41 28.15 -44.76 -18.87
CA VAL A 41 26.84 -44.51 -19.49
C VAL A 41 26.52 -45.66 -20.44
N SER A 42 25.31 -46.24 -20.34
CA SER A 42 24.92 -47.37 -21.20
C SER A 42 24.86 -46.96 -22.68
N ALA A 43 25.10 -47.93 -23.57
CA ALA A 43 25.02 -47.66 -25.00
C ALA A 43 23.62 -47.18 -25.44
N ASP A 44 22.57 -47.77 -24.86
CA ASP A 44 21.18 -47.39 -25.16
C ASP A 44 20.87 -45.97 -24.71
N ARG A 45 21.38 -45.55 -23.53
CA ARG A 45 21.23 -44.18 -23.04
C ARG A 45 21.97 -43.18 -23.91
N LEU A 46 23.23 -43.45 -24.26
CA LEU A 46 23.99 -42.59 -25.18
C LEU A 46 23.30 -42.47 -26.55
N ILE A 47 22.67 -43.56 -27.04
CA ILE A 47 21.89 -43.52 -28.29
C ILE A 47 20.66 -42.63 -28.13
N HIS A 48 19.91 -42.79 -27.05
CA HIS A 48 18.75 -41.95 -26.78
C HIS A 48 19.16 -40.48 -26.63
N ASP A 49 20.22 -40.17 -25.88
CA ASP A 49 20.67 -38.81 -25.60
C ASP A 49 21.21 -38.08 -26.86
N LEU A 50 21.76 -38.82 -27.84
CA LEU A 50 22.31 -38.27 -29.09
C LEU A 50 21.31 -38.14 -30.25
N TRP A 51 20.25 -38.95 -30.27
CA TRP A 51 19.32 -39.06 -31.40
C TRP A 51 17.84 -38.94 -31.01
N GLY A 52 17.49 -38.92 -29.72
CA GLY A 52 16.12 -38.86 -29.23
C GLY A 52 15.25 -39.99 -29.79
N ASP A 53 14.04 -39.63 -30.22
CA ASP A 53 13.06 -40.56 -30.80
C ASP A 53 13.33 -40.92 -32.27
N ALA A 54 14.39 -40.37 -32.88
CA ALA A 54 14.76 -40.59 -34.29
C ALA A 54 16.16 -41.22 -34.44
N PRO A 55 16.39 -42.45 -33.94
CA PRO A 55 17.68 -43.12 -34.06
C PRO A 55 17.98 -43.51 -35.52
N PRO A 56 19.26 -43.56 -35.92
CA PRO A 56 19.65 -43.95 -37.28
C PRO A 56 19.43 -45.45 -37.48
N GLY A 57 19.26 -45.91 -38.73
CA GLY A 57 18.89 -47.31 -39.04
C GLY A 57 19.80 -48.41 -38.47
N ARG A 58 21.04 -48.08 -38.03
CA ARG A 58 21.91 -48.95 -37.22
C ARG A 58 22.47 -48.17 -36.01
N PRO A 59 21.70 -48.03 -34.90
CA PRO A 59 22.02 -47.13 -33.80
C PRO A 59 23.36 -47.47 -33.10
N ALA A 60 23.60 -48.74 -32.82
CA ALA A 60 24.86 -49.19 -32.20
C ALA A 60 26.09 -48.93 -33.08
N GLY A 61 25.97 -49.13 -34.40
CA GLY A 61 27.05 -48.84 -35.35
C GLY A 61 27.32 -47.34 -35.48
N ALA A 62 26.27 -46.51 -35.46
CA ALA A 62 26.38 -45.06 -35.46
C ALA A 62 27.06 -44.53 -34.18
N LEU A 63 26.70 -45.07 -33.01
CA LEU A 63 27.37 -44.75 -31.74
C LEU A 63 28.85 -45.14 -31.78
N GLN A 64 29.19 -46.33 -32.27
CA GLN A 64 30.59 -46.75 -32.42
C GLN A 64 31.39 -45.82 -33.34
N ALA A 65 30.77 -45.30 -34.41
CA ALA A 65 31.41 -44.31 -35.27
C ALA A 65 31.69 -42.99 -34.53
N LYS A 66 30.74 -42.50 -33.71
CA LYS A 66 30.94 -41.29 -32.89
C LYS A 66 32.00 -41.48 -31.81
N VAL A 67 32.01 -42.64 -31.15
CA VAL A 67 33.06 -43.01 -30.18
C VAL A 67 34.44 -43.08 -30.87
N SER A 68 34.53 -43.64 -32.08
CA SER A 68 35.78 -43.69 -32.85
C SER A 68 36.28 -42.30 -33.24
N GLN A 69 35.38 -41.40 -33.64
CA GLN A 69 35.70 -40.00 -33.91
C GLN A 69 36.17 -39.28 -32.65
N LEU A 70 35.49 -39.46 -31.51
CA LEU A 70 35.90 -38.87 -30.24
C LEU A 70 37.31 -39.35 -29.83
N ARG A 71 37.57 -40.66 -29.93
CA ARG A 71 38.88 -41.28 -29.64
C ARG A 71 40.02 -40.75 -30.52
N ARG A 72 39.75 -40.35 -31.77
CA ARG A 72 40.77 -39.72 -32.63
C ARG A 72 41.17 -38.33 -32.14
N VAL A 73 40.27 -37.64 -31.45
CA VAL A 73 40.50 -36.28 -30.95
C VAL A 73 41.13 -36.30 -29.57
N ILE A 74 40.60 -37.11 -28.64
CA ILE A 74 41.03 -37.10 -27.24
C ILE A 74 41.91 -38.29 -26.84
N GLY A 75 42.19 -39.22 -27.76
CA GLY A 75 42.99 -40.43 -27.52
C GLY A 75 42.16 -41.70 -27.34
N ARG A 76 42.67 -42.81 -27.88
CA ARG A 76 41.96 -44.11 -27.94
C ARG A 76 41.66 -44.70 -26.56
N ASP A 77 42.59 -44.54 -25.63
CA ASP A 77 42.53 -45.16 -24.29
C ASP A 77 41.71 -44.34 -23.29
N ARG A 78 41.14 -43.22 -23.72
CA ARG A 78 40.36 -42.31 -22.86
C ARG A 78 38.87 -42.60 -22.87
N VAL A 79 38.30 -43.04 -24.00
CA VAL A 79 36.91 -43.50 -24.05
C VAL A 79 36.92 -45.02 -23.97
N VAL A 80 36.66 -45.57 -22.79
CA VAL A 80 36.75 -47.01 -22.53
C VAL A 80 35.36 -47.63 -22.60
N ARG A 81 35.26 -48.79 -23.27
CA ARG A 81 34.04 -49.60 -23.26
C ARG A 81 34.08 -50.53 -22.05
N GLN A 82 33.09 -50.45 -21.17
CA GLN A 82 32.91 -51.34 -20.03
C GLN A 82 31.42 -51.60 -19.81
N PRO A 83 30.98 -52.78 -19.36
CA PRO A 83 29.57 -53.00 -19.04
C PRO A 83 29.04 -51.95 -18.05
N PRO A 84 27.89 -51.28 -18.29
CA PRO A 84 26.93 -51.47 -19.40
C PRO A 84 27.11 -50.55 -20.65
N GLY A 85 28.21 -49.81 -20.82
CA GLY A 85 28.44 -48.99 -22.02
C GLY A 85 29.83 -48.36 -22.14
N TYR A 86 29.91 -47.03 -22.09
CA TYR A 86 31.15 -46.27 -22.26
C TYR A 86 31.38 -45.31 -21.10
N ARG A 87 32.65 -45.08 -20.73
CA ARG A 87 33.07 -44.04 -19.78
C ARG A 87 34.25 -43.25 -20.32
N LEU A 88 34.39 -42.02 -19.84
CA LEU A 88 35.63 -41.26 -19.99
C LEU A 88 36.58 -41.63 -18.85
N ARG A 89 37.81 -42.01 -19.17
CA ARG A 89 38.89 -42.28 -18.23
C ARG A 89 39.83 -41.07 -18.21
N PHE A 90 40.08 -40.57 -17.01
CA PHE A 90 41.07 -39.53 -16.73
C PHE A 90 42.38 -40.19 -16.30
N ASP A 91 43.51 -39.63 -16.71
CA ASP A 91 44.83 -40.06 -16.23
C ASP A 91 45.06 -39.50 -14.81
N ASP A 92 45.51 -40.34 -13.85
CA ASP A 92 45.57 -40.12 -12.39
C ASP A 92 46.47 -38.95 -11.90
N GLY A 93 46.84 -38.01 -12.75
CA GLY A 93 47.59 -36.80 -12.38
C GLY A 93 47.79 -35.74 -13.46
N GLY A 94 47.23 -35.90 -14.67
CA GLY A 94 47.45 -34.97 -15.80
C GLY A 94 46.18 -34.46 -16.48
N ASP A 95 45.01 -34.99 -16.11
CA ASP A 95 43.73 -34.55 -16.63
C ASP A 95 42.94 -33.76 -15.61
N GLU A 96 42.39 -32.62 -16.04
CA GLU A 96 41.64 -31.73 -15.16
C GLU A 96 40.29 -31.40 -15.79
N VAL A 97 39.20 -31.65 -15.07
CA VAL A 97 37.88 -31.10 -15.41
C VAL A 97 37.69 -29.82 -14.59
N ASP A 98 37.38 -28.70 -15.23
CA ASP A 98 37.23 -27.42 -14.52
C ASP A 98 36.18 -27.46 -13.39
N ALA A 99 35.11 -28.25 -13.53
CA ALA A 99 34.17 -28.54 -12.44
C ALA A 99 34.79 -29.27 -11.24
N VAL A 100 35.74 -30.20 -11.47
CA VAL A 100 36.47 -30.88 -10.39
C VAL A 100 37.44 -29.92 -9.70
N ARG A 101 38.16 -29.10 -10.48
CA ARG A 101 39.04 -28.05 -9.95
C ARG A 101 38.27 -27.03 -9.12
N PHE A 102 37.11 -26.58 -9.61
CA PHE A 102 36.21 -25.70 -8.89
C PHE A 102 35.85 -26.28 -7.52
N ARG A 103 35.40 -27.54 -7.47
CA ARG A 103 35.08 -28.22 -6.20
C ARG A 103 36.31 -28.35 -5.28
N ALA A 104 37.49 -28.61 -5.83
CA ALA A 104 38.73 -28.71 -5.07
C ALA A 104 39.17 -27.36 -4.47
N LEU A 105 39.06 -26.26 -5.22
CA LEU A 105 39.34 -24.90 -4.72
C LEU A 105 38.36 -24.51 -3.61
N VAL A 106 37.07 -24.79 -3.79
CA VAL A 106 36.03 -24.54 -2.76
C VAL A 106 36.31 -25.37 -1.50
N ALA A 107 36.64 -26.65 -1.64
CA ALA A 107 37.00 -27.50 -0.51
C ALA A 107 38.26 -27.01 0.23
N ARG A 108 39.24 -26.46 -0.49
CA ARG A 108 40.44 -25.83 0.09
C ARG A 108 40.14 -24.50 0.76
N ALA A 109 39.18 -23.73 0.27
CA ALA A 109 38.82 -22.43 0.82
C ALA A 109 38.08 -22.53 2.17
N ARG A 110 37.17 -23.49 2.31
CA ARG A 110 36.31 -23.65 3.50
C ARG A 110 37.05 -23.73 4.85
N PRO A 111 38.16 -24.47 5.02
CA PRO A 111 38.89 -24.50 6.30
C PRO A 111 39.76 -23.26 6.57
N VAL A 112 39.93 -22.35 5.60
CA VAL A 112 40.77 -21.15 5.74
C VAL A 112 40.10 -20.14 6.68
N GLN A 113 40.83 -19.75 7.74
CA GLN A 113 40.34 -18.82 8.76
C GLN A 113 40.49 -17.35 8.35
N ASP A 114 41.54 -17.01 7.60
CA ASP A 114 41.72 -15.63 7.09
C ASP A 114 40.67 -15.30 6.02
N PRO A 115 39.77 -14.32 6.24
CA PRO A 115 38.71 -13.98 5.30
C PRO A 115 39.22 -13.55 3.93
N ARG A 116 40.38 -12.87 3.87
CA ARG A 116 40.98 -12.42 2.60
C ARG A 116 41.52 -13.59 1.78
N ALA A 117 42.29 -14.48 2.40
CA ALA A 117 42.76 -15.70 1.75
C ALA A 117 41.61 -16.62 1.30
N ARG A 118 40.53 -16.71 2.11
CA ARG A 118 39.33 -17.46 1.74
C ARG A 118 38.62 -16.84 0.54
N ALA A 119 38.40 -15.52 0.54
CA ALA A 119 37.80 -14.80 -0.59
C ALA A 119 38.63 -14.97 -1.87
N ALA A 120 39.96 -14.93 -1.79
CA ALA A 120 40.84 -15.12 -2.94
C ALA A 120 40.70 -16.53 -3.57
N LEU A 121 40.68 -17.58 -2.76
CA LEU A 121 40.47 -18.95 -3.25
C LEU A 121 39.08 -19.17 -3.88
N LEU A 122 38.03 -18.58 -3.30
CA LEU A 122 36.68 -18.64 -3.86
C LEU A 122 36.58 -17.83 -5.16
N THR A 123 37.33 -16.72 -5.27
CA THR A 123 37.45 -15.94 -6.51
C THR A 123 38.14 -16.76 -7.60
N GLU A 124 39.26 -17.42 -7.30
CA GLU A 124 39.94 -18.32 -8.24
C GLU A 124 39.00 -19.44 -8.71
N ALA A 125 38.16 -19.97 -7.82
CA ALA A 125 37.16 -20.98 -8.19
C ALA A 125 36.11 -20.40 -9.16
N LEU A 126 35.60 -19.20 -8.89
CA LEU A 126 34.59 -18.54 -9.72
C LEU A 126 35.14 -18.11 -11.09
N GLU A 127 36.42 -17.75 -11.20
CA GLU A 127 37.09 -17.41 -12.46
C GLU A 127 37.19 -18.59 -13.45
N LEU A 128 36.99 -19.83 -12.98
CA LEU A 128 36.90 -21.00 -13.87
C LEU A 128 35.64 -20.99 -14.75
N TRP A 129 34.62 -20.22 -14.35
CA TRP A 129 33.35 -20.12 -15.06
C TRP A 129 33.43 -19.16 -16.24
N ARG A 130 33.13 -19.68 -17.43
CA ARG A 130 33.10 -18.96 -18.72
C ARG A 130 31.68 -18.71 -19.23
N GLY A 131 30.66 -19.03 -18.45
CA GLY A 131 29.24 -18.95 -18.79
C GLY A 131 28.40 -19.96 -18.03
N PRO A 132 27.12 -20.19 -18.40
CA PRO A 132 26.31 -21.29 -17.88
C PRO A 132 26.99 -22.64 -18.10
N ALA A 133 26.89 -23.56 -17.13
CA ALA A 133 27.48 -24.89 -17.27
C ALA A 133 26.86 -25.63 -18.46
N TYR A 134 27.70 -26.26 -19.29
CA TYR A 134 27.30 -26.92 -20.54
C TYR A 134 26.50 -26.01 -21.50
N ALA A 135 26.88 -24.74 -21.66
CA ALA A 135 26.11 -23.75 -22.42
C ALA A 135 25.71 -24.22 -23.84
N ASP A 136 26.58 -24.96 -24.53
CA ASP A 136 26.31 -25.49 -25.89
C ASP A 136 25.22 -26.57 -25.93
N PHE A 137 24.85 -27.11 -24.77
CA PHE A 137 23.91 -28.22 -24.59
C PHE A 137 22.84 -27.90 -23.55
N ALA A 138 22.56 -26.62 -23.27
CA ALA A 138 21.66 -26.19 -22.21
C ALA A 138 20.26 -26.84 -22.28
N ASP A 139 19.76 -27.11 -23.50
CA ASP A 139 18.45 -27.75 -23.73
C ASP A 139 18.49 -29.29 -23.63
N GLY A 140 19.68 -29.89 -23.60
CA GLY A 140 19.91 -31.33 -23.58
C GLY A 140 19.48 -31.98 -22.25
N PRO A 141 18.51 -32.92 -22.25
CA PRO A 141 18.07 -33.59 -21.03
C PRO A 141 19.21 -34.30 -20.26
N PHE A 142 20.21 -34.81 -20.99
CA PHE A 142 21.32 -35.59 -20.45
C PHE A 142 22.31 -34.76 -19.61
N VAL A 143 22.45 -33.46 -19.84
CA VAL A 143 23.30 -32.55 -19.05
C VAL A 143 22.52 -31.72 -18.04
N ARG A 144 21.20 -31.58 -18.18
CA ARG A 144 20.36 -30.68 -17.36
C ARG A 144 20.58 -30.84 -15.86
N ALA A 145 20.58 -32.07 -15.37
CA ALA A 145 20.78 -32.33 -13.94
C ALA A 145 22.19 -31.95 -13.45
N ALA A 146 23.22 -32.18 -14.27
CA ALA A 146 24.60 -31.80 -13.94
C ALA A 146 24.78 -30.27 -14.00
N ALA A 147 24.24 -29.62 -15.04
CA ALA A 147 24.26 -28.17 -15.19
C ALA A 147 23.53 -27.47 -14.03
N GLN A 148 22.36 -27.95 -13.62
CA GLN A 148 21.61 -27.41 -12.49
C GLN A 148 22.36 -27.57 -11.16
N ARG A 149 22.95 -28.74 -10.90
CA ARG A 149 23.80 -28.95 -9.72
C ARG A 149 25.00 -28.00 -9.69
N LEU A 150 25.66 -27.79 -10.82
CA LEU A 150 26.81 -26.88 -10.91
C LEU A 150 26.37 -25.42 -10.73
N ALA A 151 25.25 -25.01 -11.33
CA ALA A 151 24.69 -23.67 -11.17
C ALA A 151 24.35 -23.37 -9.70
N GLU A 152 23.75 -24.35 -9.00
CA GLU A 152 23.46 -24.27 -7.57
C GLU A 152 24.76 -24.12 -6.74
N GLN A 153 25.77 -24.93 -7.05
CA GLN A 153 27.09 -24.83 -6.39
C GLN A 153 27.75 -23.47 -6.65
N ARG A 154 27.65 -22.93 -7.87
CA ARG A 154 28.16 -21.59 -8.19
C ARG A 154 27.53 -20.53 -7.30
N LEU A 155 26.20 -20.59 -7.14
CA LEU A 155 25.46 -19.61 -6.37
C LEU A 155 25.81 -19.69 -4.88
N SER A 156 25.91 -20.90 -4.32
CA SER A 156 26.41 -21.11 -2.95
C SER A 156 27.83 -20.59 -2.76
N VAL A 157 28.71 -20.71 -3.76
CA VAL A 157 30.08 -20.18 -3.70
C VAL A 157 30.13 -18.66 -3.81
N LEU A 158 29.25 -18.04 -4.59
CA LEU A 158 29.06 -16.59 -4.62
C LEU A 158 28.61 -16.06 -3.25
N GLU A 159 27.68 -16.76 -2.58
CA GLU A 159 27.26 -16.45 -1.21
C GLU A 159 28.44 -16.55 -0.22
N GLU A 160 29.23 -17.65 -0.27
CA GLU A 160 30.41 -17.86 0.59
C GLU A 160 31.50 -16.79 0.34
N GLN A 161 31.73 -16.42 -0.92
CA GLN A 161 32.70 -15.38 -1.31
C GLN A 161 32.26 -14.01 -0.80
N ALA A 162 31.00 -13.65 -0.99
CA ALA A 162 30.44 -12.39 -0.52
C ALA A 162 30.54 -12.26 1.01
N GLN A 163 30.22 -13.34 1.74
CA GLN A 163 30.38 -13.38 3.19
C GLN A 163 31.85 -13.22 3.62
N ALA A 164 32.79 -13.87 2.93
CA ALA A 164 34.23 -13.71 3.22
C ALA A 164 34.76 -12.29 2.93
N ARG A 165 34.28 -11.64 1.86
CA ARG A 165 34.62 -10.24 1.53
C ARG A 165 34.01 -9.26 2.54
N LEU A 166 32.80 -9.52 3.00
CA LEU A 166 32.18 -8.77 4.08
C LEU A 166 33.03 -8.86 5.35
N GLU A 167 33.45 -10.06 5.75
CA GLU A 167 34.35 -10.27 6.90
C GLU A 167 35.73 -9.59 6.75
N ALA A 168 36.22 -9.43 5.52
CA ALA A 168 37.48 -8.78 5.20
C ALA A 168 37.44 -7.24 5.22
N GLY A 169 36.26 -6.63 5.36
CA GLY A 169 36.06 -5.18 5.39
C GLY A 169 35.63 -4.54 4.06
N ASP A 170 35.37 -5.31 3.00
CA ASP A 170 35.10 -4.79 1.64
C ASP A 170 33.62 -4.40 1.42
N HIS A 171 33.02 -3.61 2.33
CA HIS A 171 31.57 -3.45 2.39
C HIS A 171 30.97 -2.62 1.23
N ALA A 172 31.60 -1.51 0.84
CA ALA A 172 31.03 -0.54 -0.10
C ALA A 172 30.98 -1.05 -1.55
N LEU A 173 32.06 -1.67 -2.03
CA LEU A 173 32.11 -2.26 -3.37
C LEU A 173 31.24 -3.52 -3.46
N LEU A 174 31.24 -4.33 -2.40
CA LEU A 174 30.43 -5.55 -2.34
C LEU A 174 28.92 -5.26 -2.41
N ALA A 175 28.45 -4.19 -1.75
CA ALA A 175 27.03 -3.82 -1.78
C ALA A 175 26.53 -3.52 -3.21
N GLY A 176 27.37 -2.90 -4.06
CA GLY A 176 27.06 -2.66 -5.47
C GLY A 176 27.06 -3.94 -6.30
N GLU A 177 28.08 -4.79 -6.14
CA GLU A 177 28.19 -6.06 -6.86
C GLU A 177 27.05 -7.04 -6.55
N LEU A 178 26.54 -7.03 -5.30
CA LEU A 178 25.46 -7.91 -4.88
C LEU A 178 24.08 -7.50 -5.43
N ALA A 179 23.91 -6.25 -5.89
CA ALA A 179 22.62 -5.78 -6.40
C ALA A 179 22.13 -6.58 -7.62
N ASP A 180 23.02 -6.84 -8.59
CA ASP A 180 22.69 -7.60 -9.80
C ASP A 180 22.38 -9.07 -9.47
N LEU A 181 23.12 -9.66 -8.53
CA LEU A 181 22.89 -11.05 -8.10
C LEU A 181 21.57 -11.21 -7.34
N VAL A 182 21.19 -10.24 -6.52
CA VAL A 182 19.88 -10.24 -5.84
C VAL A 182 18.75 -10.04 -6.83
N ALA A 183 18.92 -9.20 -7.85
CA ALA A 183 17.92 -9.06 -8.92
C ALA A 183 17.70 -10.36 -9.71
N LEU A 184 18.77 -11.12 -9.97
CA LEU A 184 18.71 -12.42 -10.67
C LEU A 184 18.17 -13.56 -9.78
N HIS A 185 18.35 -13.46 -8.46
CA HIS A 185 17.97 -14.49 -7.49
C HIS A 185 17.20 -13.90 -6.30
N PRO A 186 16.02 -13.30 -6.54
CA PRO A 186 15.36 -12.43 -5.56
C PRO A 186 14.82 -13.17 -4.33
N LEU A 187 14.63 -14.50 -4.41
CA LEU A 187 14.13 -15.32 -3.31
C LEU A 187 15.24 -15.92 -2.41
N ARG A 188 16.51 -15.59 -2.64
CA ARG A 188 17.63 -16.15 -1.86
C ARG A 188 17.95 -15.35 -0.61
N GLU A 189 17.47 -15.85 0.52
CA GLU A 189 17.64 -15.21 1.83
C GLU A 189 19.11 -15.05 2.26
N ARG A 190 20.01 -15.95 1.85
CA ARG A 190 21.44 -15.85 2.21
C ARG A 190 22.15 -14.71 1.47
N LEU A 191 21.94 -14.57 0.16
CA LEU A 191 22.46 -13.42 -0.61
C LEU A 191 21.91 -12.11 -0.04
N ARG A 192 20.62 -12.10 0.24
CA ARG A 192 19.91 -10.99 0.88
C ARG A 192 20.55 -10.58 2.19
N ALA A 193 20.83 -11.53 3.09
CA ALA A 193 21.44 -11.25 4.38
C ALA A 193 22.82 -10.60 4.25
N VAL A 194 23.66 -11.09 3.34
CA VAL A 194 25.00 -10.52 3.09
C VAL A 194 24.89 -9.11 2.50
N GLN A 195 23.97 -8.90 1.55
CA GLN A 195 23.71 -7.59 0.97
C GLN A 195 23.24 -6.58 2.03
N MET A 196 22.30 -6.98 2.90
CA MET A 196 21.81 -6.15 3.99
C MET A 196 22.94 -5.73 4.94
N ARG A 197 23.83 -6.66 5.32
CA ARG A 197 24.98 -6.36 6.16
C ARG A 197 26.00 -5.44 5.46
N ALA A 198 26.25 -5.67 4.18
CA ALA A 198 27.16 -4.84 3.38
C ALA A 198 26.62 -3.40 3.24
N LEU A 199 25.31 -3.25 2.94
CA LEU A 199 24.63 -1.96 2.85
C LEU A 199 24.66 -1.24 4.20
N TYR A 200 24.35 -1.94 5.29
CA TYR A 200 24.40 -1.37 6.63
C TYR A 200 25.81 -0.90 7.00
N ALA A 201 26.82 -1.74 6.80
CA ALA A 201 28.22 -1.40 7.09
C ALA A 201 28.77 -0.28 6.17
N ALA A 202 28.17 -0.08 4.99
CA ALA A 202 28.45 1.05 4.10
C ALA A 202 27.64 2.33 4.45
N GLY A 203 26.90 2.35 5.56
CA GLY A 203 26.08 3.49 5.99
C GLY A 203 24.76 3.65 5.22
N ARG A 204 24.37 2.66 4.40
CA ARG A 204 23.16 2.65 3.55
C ARG A 204 22.04 1.86 4.22
N GLN A 205 21.71 2.20 5.47
CA GLN A 205 20.72 1.48 6.29
C GLN A 205 19.34 1.42 5.63
N SER A 206 18.86 2.52 5.06
CA SER A 206 17.56 2.57 4.37
C SER A 206 17.47 1.56 3.24
N GLU A 207 18.57 1.33 2.52
CA GLU A 207 18.63 0.35 1.43
C GLU A 207 18.72 -1.08 1.96
N ALA A 208 19.31 -1.31 3.13
CA ALA A 208 19.28 -2.62 3.80
C ALA A 208 17.85 -2.98 4.25
N LEU A 209 17.09 -2.02 4.79
CA LEU A 209 15.70 -2.20 5.19
C LEU A 209 14.77 -2.34 3.96
N ALA A 210 14.95 -1.48 2.95
CA ALA A 210 14.21 -1.54 1.69
C ALA A 210 14.54 -2.81 0.90
N SER A 211 15.78 -3.33 1.04
CA SER A 211 16.08 -4.70 0.70
C SER A 211 15.10 -5.53 1.51
N TYR A 212 15.22 -5.77 2.83
CA TYR A 212 14.34 -6.66 3.66
C TYR A 212 12.82 -6.68 3.34
N GLU A 213 12.19 -5.56 3.04
CA GLU A 213 10.76 -5.53 2.68
C GLU A 213 10.47 -6.13 1.28
N ASP A 214 11.37 -6.00 0.30
CA ASP A 214 11.16 -6.52 -1.07
C ASP A 214 11.04 -8.07 -1.14
N LEU A 215 12.01 -8.84 -0.61
CA LEU A 215 11.94 -10.30 -0.42
C LEU A 215 10.76 -10.68 0.45
N ARG A 216 10.43 -9.93 1.51
CA ARG A 216 9.25 -10.27 2.32
C ARG A 216 7.99 -10.23 1.48
N ALA A 217 7.81 -9.17 0.70
CA ALA A 217 6.70 -9.07 -0.25
C ALA A 217 6.72 -10.21 -1.28
N ARG A 218 7.90 -10.60 -1.78
CA ARG A 218 8.04 -11.70 -2.75
C ARG A 218 7.83 -13.09 -2.14
N LEU A 219 8.36 -13.39 -0.95
CA LEU A 219 8.17 -14.68 -0.27
C LEU A 219 6.71 -14.88 0.10
N VAL A 220 6.05 -13.84 0.62
CA VAL A 220 4.62 -13.87 0.91
C VAL A 220 3.79 -13.98 -0.37
N GLY A 221 4.17 -13.24 -1.42
CA GLY A 221 3.44 -13.21 -2.68
C GLY A 221 3.59 -14.47 -3.56
N GLU A 222 4.79 -15.05 -3.61
CA GLU A 222 5.11 -16.17 -4.51
C GLU A 222 5.08 -17.53 -3.81
N LEU A 223 5.50 -17.60 -2.53
CA LEU A 223 5.63 -18.85 -1.77
C LEU A 223 4.68 -18.96 -0.57
N GLY A 224 4.01 -17.87 -0.17
CA GLY A 224 3.10 -17.85 0.97
C GLY A 224 3.79 -18.04 2.33
N VAL A 225 5.09 -17.77 2.42
CA VAL A 225 5.90 -17.93 3.64
C VAL A 225 6.51 -16.60 4.08
N ASP A 226 6.71 -16.45 5.39
CA ASP A 226 7.47 -15.32 5.93
C ASP A 226 8.99 -15.54 5.78
N PRO A 227 9.81 -14.47 5.82
CA PRO A 227 11.26 -14.57 5.87
C PRO A 227 11.76 -15.42 7.04
N SER A 228 12.90 -16.08 6.85
CA SER A 228 13.56 -16.90 7.87
C SER A 228 13.81 -16.13 9.18
N PRO A 229 13.79 -16.82 10.35
CA PRO A 229 14.08 -16.20 11.64
C PRO A 229 15.42 -15.48 11.68
N GLU A 230 16.45 -16.01 11.02
CA GLU A 230 17.77 -15.40 10.94
C GLU A 230 17.73 -14.06 10.21
N LEU A 231 16.96 -13.97 9.13
CA LEU A 231 16.83 -12.75 8.34
C LEU A 231 15.93 -11.72 9.04
N ALA A 232 14.86 -12.16 9.71
CA ALA A 232 14.03 -11.31 10.55
C ALA A 232 14.81 -10.76 11.76
N ALA A 233 15.69 -11.56 12.36
CA ALA A 233 16.59 -11.12 13.43
C ALA A 233 17.60 -10.08 12.92
N LEU A 234 18.18 -10.29 11.72
CA LEU A 234 19.04 -9.30 11.09
C LEU A 234 18.31 -7.98 10.82
N HIS A 235 17.08 -8.04 10.31
CA HIS A 235 16.24 -6.85 10.13
C HIS A 235 16.01 -6.13 11.46
N GLY A 236 15.66 -6.85 12.52
CA GLY A 236 15.52 -6.30 13.87
C GLY A 236 16.81 -5.68 14.41
N ALA A 237 17.95 -6.31 14.19
CA ALA A 237 19.25 -5.80 14.59
C ALA A 237 19.62 -4.51 13.83
N VAL A 238 19.34 -4.46 12.52
CA VAL A 238 19.53 -3.26 11.69
C VAL A 238 18.61 -2.11 12.15
N LEU A 239 17.37 -2.41 12.57
CA LEU A 239 16.45 -1.42 13.14
C LEU A 239 16.93 -0.89 14.51
N ARG A 240 17.49 -1.76 15.36
CA ARG A 240 18.04 -1.42 16.69
C ARG A 240 19.45 -0.81 16.65
N GLN A 241 20.07 -0.74 15.47
CA GLN A 241 21.43 -0.25 15.26
C GLN A 241 22.48 -0.97 16.13
N GLU A 242 22.40 -2.31 16.21
CA GLU A 242 23.28 -3.07 17.10
C GLU A 242 24.78 -2.88 16.75
N PRO A 243 25.64 -2.48 17.71
CA PRO A 243 27.05 -2.15 17.46
C PRO A 243 27.91 -3.30 16.91
N GLY A 244 27.42 -4.54 16.96
CA GLY A 244 28.13 -5.75 16.48
C GLY A 244 27.89 -6.12 15.02
N LEU A 245 26.98 -5.45 14.30
CA LEU A 245 26.64 -5.81 12.92
C LEU A 245 27.77 -5.60 11.91
N SER A 246 28.76 -4.77 12.25
CA SER A 246 29.94 -4.49 11.42
C SER A 246 31.14 -5.40 11.72
N ALA A 247 31.09 -6.23 12.76
CA ALA A 247 32.15 -7.16 13.12
C ALA A 247 31.59 -8.58 13.20
N ALA A 248 31.93 -9.39 12.20
CA ALA A 248 31.57 -10.80 12.18
C ALA A 248 32.17 -11.53 13.40
N THR A 249 31.32 -12.22 14.16
CA THR A 249 31.76 -13.39 14.93
C THR A 249 30.69 -14.47 14.84
N PRO A 250 31.03 -15.71 14.47
CA PRO A 250 30.12 -16.84 14.53
C PRO A 250 30.21 -17.46 15.93
N GLU A 251 29.25 -17.19 16.82
CA GLU A 251 29.00 -18.03 18.01
C GLU A 251 27.67 -17.63 18.68
N ALA A 252 26.59 -18.29 18.27
CA ALA A 252 25.33 -18.35 19.00
C ALA A 252 24.89 -19.80 19.11
N VAL A 253 25.60 -20.58 19.96
CA VAL A 253 25.07 -21.83 20.52
C VAL A 253 25.59 -21.97 21.95
N ALA A 254 24.93 -21.30 22.90
CA ALA A 254 24.65 -21.79 24.26
C ALA A 254 24.12 -20.63 25.10
N GLN A 255 23.19 -20.97 26.01
CA GLN A 255 22.67 -20.14 27.10
C GLN A 255 21.41 -19.32 26.77
N ALA A 256 20.32 -20.07 26.65
CA ALA A 256 19.11 -19.72 27.37
C ALA A 256 19.43 -19.50 28.87
N THR A 257 18.67 -18.59 29.48
CA THR A 257 18.62 -18.19 30.91
C THR A 257 19.55 -17.05 31.35
N GLY A 258 18.95 -15.87 31.59
CA GLY A 258 19.55 -14.80 32.41
C GLY A 258 19.31 -13.37 31.89
N THR A 259 18.36 -12.65 32.49
CA THR A 259 18.35 -11.16 32.62
C THR A 259 19.65 -10.73 33.34
N PRO A 260 20.34 -9.59 33.07
CA PRO A 260 19.89 -8.18 33.28
C PRO A 260 20.67 -7.14 32.38
N PRO A 261 20.83 -5.81 32.66
CA PRO A 261 20.11 -4.78 33.46
C PRO A 261 19.68 -3.53 32.61
N PRO A 262 19.01 -2.50 33.21
CA PRO A 262 18.53 -1.31 32.50
C PRO A 262 19.48 -0.10 32.54
N GLY A 263 19.47 0.70 31.46
CA GLY A 263 19.85 2.12 31.46
C GLY A 263 20.57 2.61 30.20
N PRO A 264 20.69 3.93 29.96
CA PRO A 264 19.77 5.04 30.22
C PRO A 264 19.20 5.62 28.89
N ALA A 265 18.07 6.31 28.98
CA ALA A 265 17.41 6.98 27.87
C ALA A 265 18.33 8.00 27.16
N ALA A 266 18.37 7.96 25.82
CA ALA A 266 18.84 9.05 24.96
C ALA A 266 18.23 8.89 23.54
N PRO A 267 18.19 9.99 22.76
CA PRO A 267 17.01 10.64 22.23
C PRO A 267 16.38 9.93 21.02
N THR A 268 15.08 10.06 20.89
CA THR A 268 14.23 9.65 19.76
C THR A 268 14.83 10.07 18.41
N ALA A 269 15.35 9.09 17.66
CA ALA A 269 15.58 9.24 16.22
C ALA A 269 14.21 9.36 15.52
N ALA A 270 14.05 10.39 14.68
CA ALA A 270 12.79 10.77 14.06
C ALA A 270 12.18 9.64 13.19
N PRO A 271 10.83 9.56 13.06
CA PRO A 271 10.14 8.50 12.30
C PRO A 271 10.39 8.58 10.78
N PRO A 272 10.15 7.48 10.02
CA PRO A 272 10.26 7.48 8.55
C PRO A 272 9.25 8.45 7.92
N HIS A 273 9.69 9.25 6.95
CA HIS A 273 8.84 10.22 6.26
C HIS A 273 7.73 9.51 5.46
N HIS A 274 6.47 9.67 5.90
CA HIS A 274 5.29 9.12 5.24
C HIS A 274 5.07 9.80 3.86
N SER A 275 4.91 9.05 2.77
CA SER A 275 4.65 9.65 1.45
C SER A 275 4.00 8.68 0.47
N ASN A 276 3.07 9.18 -0.35
CA ASN A 276 2.46 8.44 -1.48
C ASN A 276 2.91 8.98 -2.85
N LEU A 277 3.98 9.80 -2.90
CA LEU A 277 4.45 10.39 -4.16
C LEU A 277 4.92 9.27 -5.12
N PRO A 278 4.49 9.29 -6.38
CA PRO A 278 4.89 8.28 -7.35
C PRO A 278 6.38 8.41 -7.68
N VAL A 279 7.08 7.29 -7.80
CA VAL A 279 8.48 7.26 -8.27
C VAL A 279 8.47 7.45 -9.79
N PRO A 280 9.04 8.54 -10.34
CA PRO A 280 9.01 8.79 -11.76
C PRO A 280 9.90 7.80 -12.52
N LEU A 281 9.33 7.06 -13.48
CA LEU A 281 10.05 6.08 -14.33
C LEU A 281 10.95 6.74 -15.39
N THR A 282 10.80 8.05 -15.59
CA THR A 282 11.61 8.83 -16.54
C THR A 282 12.04 10.16 -15.92
N PRO A 283 13.27 10.62 -16.18
CA PRO A 283 13.79 11.83 -15.56
C PRO A 283 13.00 13.07 -15.99
N LEU A 284 12.98 14.09 -15.12
CA LEU A 284 12.40 15.39 -15.45
C LEU A 284 13.38 16.20 -16.32
N VAL A 285 13.01 16.44 -17.58
CA VAL A 285 13.83 17.15 -18.56
C VAL A 285 13.56 18.66 -18.46
N GLY A 286 14.62 19.47 -18.43
CA GLY A 286 14.57 20.94 -18.59
C GLY A 286 13.94 21.77 -17.48
N ARG A 287 13.77 21.21 -16.27
CA ARG A 287 13.06 21.89 -15.16
C ARG A 287 13.91 22.13 -13.91
N ARG A 288 15.24 22.16 -14.05
CA ARG A 288 16.13 22.35 -12.89
C ARG A 288 15.98 23.74 -12.24
N GLU A 289 15.92 24.80 -13.04
CA GLU A 289 15.72 26.17 -12.55
C GLU A 289 14.31 26.33 -11.96
N ALA A 290 13.28 25.89 -12.69
CA ALA A 290 11.90 25.90 -12.20
C ALA A 290 11.73 25.17 -10.85
N LEU A 291 12.41 24.04 -10.65
CA LEU A 291 12.42 23.34 -9.36
C LEU A 291 13.13 24.15 -8.25
N ALA A 292 14.23 24.83 -8.58
CA ALA A 292 14.94 25.66 -7.62
C ALA A 292 14.10 26.87 -7.19
N ASP A 293 13.45 27.54 -8.13
CA ASP A 293 12.58 28.69 -7.89
C ASP A 293 11.33 28.28 -7.09
N LEU A 294 10.72 27.16 -7.46
CA LEU A 294 9.57 26.61 -6.75
C LEU A 294 9.90 26.23 -5.31
N SER A 295 11.07 25.64 -5.05
CA SER A 295 11.54 25.38 -3.69
C SER A 295 11.74 26.67 -2.88
N GLN A 296 12.30 27.73 -3.49
CA GLN A 296 12.41 29.04 -2.82
C GLN A 296 11.05 29.64 -2.51
N LEU A 297 10.07 29.47 -3.40
CA LEU A 297 8.72 29.97 -3.22
C LEU A 297 7.99 29.21 -2.11
N LEU A 298 8.05 27.88 -2.14
CA LEU A 298 7.50 27.01 -1.10
C LEU A 298 8.13 27.30 0.27
N ALA A 299 9.38 27.75 0.34
CA ALA A 299 10.02 28.13 1.61
C ALA A 299 9.47 29.45 2.20
N LYS A 300 8.86 30.31 1.37
CA LYS A 300 8.34 31.63 1.77
C LYS A 300 6.81 31.67 1.88
N ALA A 301 6.11 30.79 1.17
CA ALA A 301 4.65 30.74 1.10
C ALA A 301 4.12 29.38 1.57
N ARG A 302 2.99 29.39 2.29
CA ARG A 302 2.31 28.16 2.73
C ARG A 302 1.35 27.60 1.68
N LEU A 303 0.96 28.42 0.70
CA LEU A 303 0.15 28.02 -0.44
C LEU A 303 0.85 28.46 -1.72
N VAL A 304 1.19 27.49 -2.56
CA VAL A 304 1.73 27.74 -3.90
C VAL A 304 0.84 27.05 -4.92
N THR A 305 0.45 27.76 -5.97
CA THR A 305 -0.38 27.20 -7.05
C THR A 305 0.38 27.24 -8.37
N LEU A 306 0.63 26.05 -8.93
CA LEU A 306 1.19 25.84 -10.27
C LEU A 306 0.09 26.08 -11.30
N THR A 307 0.20 27.17 -12.04
CA THR A 307 -0.74 27.51 -13.13
C THR A 307 -0.10 27.27 -14.48
N GLY A 308 -0.89 26.90 -15.48
CA GLY A 308 -0.37 26.68 -16.83
C GLY A 308 -1.28 25.83 -17.71
N PRO A 309 -1.04 25.83 -19.03
CA PRO A 309 -1.87 25.11 -19.99
C PRO A 309 -1.82 23.59 -19.77
N GLY A 310 -2.84 22.87 -20.27
CA GLY A 310 -2.86 21.42 -20.25
C GLY A 310 -1.62 20.81 -20.92
N GLY A 311 -1.11 19.71 -20.38
CA GLY A 311 0.05 18.99 -20.94
C GLY A 311 1.42 19.66 -20.75
N VAL A 312 1.51 20.82 -20.08
CA VAL A 312 2.79 21.52 -19.82
C VAL A 312 3.68 20.83 -18.76
N GLY A 313 3.10 19.88 -18.02
CA GLY A 313 3.80 19.09 -17.01
C GLY A 313 3.66 19.59 -15.57
N LYS A 314 2.57 20.31 -15.24
CA LYS A 314 2.30 20.83 -13.87
C LYS A 314 2.40 19.73 -12.81
N THR A 315 1.66 18.62 -12.98
CA THR A 315 1.69 17.47 -12.08
C THR A 315 3.09 16.89 -11.90
N ARG A 316 3.84 16.70 -13.00
CA ARG A 316 5.21 16.17 -12.94
C ARG A 316 6.16 17.12 -12.21
N LEU A 317 5.99 18.43 -12.39
CA LEU A 317 6.77 19.44 -11.68
C LEU A 317 6.38 19.49 -10.19
N ALA A 318 5.09 19.40 -9.87
CA ALA A 318 4.59 19.37 -8.50
C ALA A 318 5.13 18.17 -7.71
N VAL A 319 5.05 16.97 -8.29
CA VAL A 319 5.59 15.73 -7.69
C VAL A 319 7.11 15.81 -7.52
N ALA A 320 7.83 16.32 -8.52
CA ALA A 320 9.28 16.48 -8.42
C ALA A 320 9.69 17.53 -7.36
N ALA A 321 8.94 18.62 -7.25
CA ALA A 321 9.16 19.63 -6.22
C ALA A 321 8.85 19.09 -4.83
N ALA A 322 7.73 18.40 -4.66
CA ALA A 322 7.34 17.76 -3.41
C ALA A 322 8.36 16.68 -2.98
N THR A 323 8.91 15.93 -3.93
CA THR A 323 10.00 14.97 -3.68
C THR A 323 11.28 15.69 -3.25
N ALA A 324 11.66 16.77 -3.93
CA ALA A 324 12.84 17.56 -3.57
C ALA A 324 12.69 18.22 -2.19
N GLU A 325 11.51 18.72 -1.84
CA GLU A 325 11.23 19.27 -0.50
C GLU A 325 11.32 18.19 0.57
N ARG A 326 10.75 17.00 0.33
CA ARG A 326 10.87 15.86 1.26
C ARG A 326 12.33 15.47 1.48
N ASP A 327 13.11 15.36 0.42
CA ASP A 327 14.50 14.91 0.49
C ASP A 327 15.44 15.98 1.10
N ARG A 328 15.07 17.27 1.04
CA ARG A 328 15.83 18.38 1.65
C ARG A 328 15.38 18.76 3.05
N ALA A 329 14.15 18.39 3.43
CA ALA A 329 13.57 18.78 4.70
C ALA A 329 14.48 18.35 5.85
N ARG A 330 14.77 19.28 6.76
CA ARG A 330 15.49 18.95 7.98
C ARG A 330 14.63 18.03 8.84
N ALA A 331 15.27 17.28 9.74
CA ALA A 331 14.57 16.48 10.73
C ALA A 331 13.50 17.35 11.43
N GLY A 332 12.24 16.98 11.27
CA GLY A 332 11.09 17.70 11.86
C GLY A 332 10.41 18.76 10.99
N GLU A 333 10.88 19.12 9.80
CA GLU A 333 10.22 20.14 8.94
C GLU A 333 9.03 19.57 8.15
N LEU A 334 9.12 18.31 7.72
CA LEU A 334 8.04 17.54 7.09
C LEU A 334 7.92 16.17 7.79
N ALA A 335 7.80 16.20 9.12
CA ALA A 335 7.75 15.00 9.95
C ALA A 335 6.57 14.08 9.58
N ASP A 336 5.44 14.68 9.23
CA ASP A 336 4.19 14.00 8.89
C ASP A 336 4.03 13.77 7.39
N GLY A 337 5.10 14.01 6.61
CA GLY A 337 5.22 13.51 5.26
C GLY A 337 4.76 14.44 4.14
N THR A 338 4.67 13.86 2.95
CA THR A 338 4.30 14.58 1.72
C THR A 338 3.35 13.75 0.86
N TRP A 339 2.19 14.33 0.53
CA TRP A 339 1.06 13.58 -0.01
C TRP A 339 0.50 14.20 -1.29
N LEU A 340 0.30 13.39 -2.33
CA LEU A 340 -0.39 13.73 -3.57
C LEU A 340 -1.87 13.32 -3.47
N VAL A 341 -2.76 14.29 -3.68
CA VAL A 341 -4.20 14.13 -3.74
C VAL A 341 -4.66 14.51 -5.15
N GLU A 342 -5.21 13.56 -5.90
CA GLU A 342 -5.68 13.79 -7.27
C GLU A 342 -7.19 14.05 -7.29
N PHE A 343 -7.63 15.22 -7.75
CA PHE A 343 -9.06 15.56 -7.89
C PHE A 343 -9.65 15.25 -9.27
N ALA A 344 -8.88 14.65 -10.17
CA ALA A 344 -9.33 14.28 -11.52
C ALA A 344 -10.62 13.43 -11.55
N GLY A 345 -10.90 12.72 -10.45
CA GLY A 345 -12.10 11.92 -10.24
C GLY A 345 -13.39 12.70 -9.94
N ILE A 346 -13.32 14.00 -9.65
CA ILE A 346 -14.45 14.82 -9.19
C ILE A 346 -14.71 15.92 -10.22
N ARG A 347 -15.85 15.84 -10.92
CA ARG A 347 -16.24 16.83 -11.93
C ARG A 347 -16.98 18.04 -11.35
N SER A 348 -17.64 17.87 -10.21
CA SER A 348 -18.32 18.91 -9.43
C SER A 348 -18.50 18.36 -8.01
N GLY A 349 -17.95 19.02 -7.00
CA GLY A 349 -17.93 18.49 -5.64
C GLY A 349 -18.03 19.60 -4.60
N THR A 350 -18.61 19.27 -3.45
CA THR A 350 -18.61 20.14 -2.27
C THR A 350 -17.28 20.04 -1.51
N PRO A 351 -16.91 21.00 -0.65
CA PRO A 351 -15.72 20.90 0.19
C PRO A 351 -15.66 19.60 1.02
N ALA A 352 -16.82 19.05 1.39
CA ALA A 352 -16.92 17.76 2.09
C ALA A 352 -16.49 16.57 1.20
N ASP A 353 -16.75 16.63 -0.10
CA ASP A 353 -16.35 15.58 -1.06
C ASP A 353 -14.84 15.62 -1.28
N LEU A 354 -14.26 16.82 -1.40
CA LEU A 354 -12.81 16.98 -1.50
C LEU A 354 -12.13 16.58 -0.19
N ALA A 355 -12.67 16.97 0.96
CA ALA A 355 -12.16 16.56 2.27
C ALA A 355 -12.17 15.04 2.43
N GLN A 356 -13.15 14.36 1.83
CA GLN A 356 -13.19 12.90 1.82
C GLN A 356 -12.06 12.29 0.99
N VAL A 357 -11.75 12.84 -0.18
CA VAL A 357 -10.63 12.36 -0.99
C VAL A 357 -9.30 12.60 -0.26
N VAL A 358 -9.11 13.79 0.30
CA VAL A 358 -7.91 14.11 1.09
C VAL A 358 -7.79 13.19 2.31
N ALA A 359 -8.87 12.99 3.05
CA ALA A 359 -8.90 12.10 4.21
C ALA A 359 -8.56 10.65 3.80
N ALA A 360 -9.15 10.14 2.73
CA ALA A 360 -8.84 8.81 2.21
C ALA A 360 -7.36 8.67 1.80
N THR A 361 -6.77 9.67 1.15
CA THR A 361 -5.35 9.70 0.78
C THR A 361 -4.43 9.69 2.02
N LEU A 362 -4.81 10.42 3.07
CA LEU A 362 -4.08 10.48 4.33
C LEU A 362 -4.38 9.29 5.27
N GLY A 363 -5.25 8.36 4.85
CA GLY A 363 -5.70 7.26 5.69
C GLY A 363 -6.56 7.68 6.89
N ILE A 364 -7.12 8.89 6.88
CA ILE A 364 -8.02 9.41 7.89
C ILE A 364 -9.44 8.94 7.58
N ARG A 365 -10.07 8.23 8.53
CA ARG A 365 -11.39 7.62 8.33
C ARG A 365 -12.52 8.39 9.02
N ASP A 366 -13.74 8.26 8.48
CA ASP A 366 -14.95 8.90 9.05
C ASP A 366 -15.57 8.08 10.21
N ASP A 367 -15.07 6.88 10.51
CA ASP A 367 -15.68 5.90 11.44
C ASP A 367 -15.07 5.85 12.84
N ALA A 368 -14.14 6.75 13.18
CA ALA A 368 -13.59 6.81 14.53
C ALA A 368 -14.74 6.80 15.57
N PRO A 369 -14.70 5.90 16.58
CA PRO A 369 -15.81 5.69 17.50
C PRO A 369 -16.27 7.00 18.13
N ARG A 370 -17.54 7.33 17.90
CA ARG A 370 -18.21 8.44 18.55
C ARG A 370 -18.66 7.94 19.91
N SER A 371 -18.34 8.71 20.96
CA SER A 371 -18.82 8.61 22.35
C SER A 371 -19.05 7.20 22.95
N LEU A 372 -18.53 6.98 24.16
CA LEU A 372 -19.20 6.05 25.08
C LEU A 372 -20.64 6.57 25.34
N PRO A 373 -21.64 5.69 25.50
CA PRO A 373 -23.04 6.10 25.71
C PRO A 373 -23.17 7.13 26.84
N GLY A 374 -23.80 8.28 26.55
CA GLY A 374 -24.17 9.29 27.55
C GLY A 374 -23.45 10.64 27.50
N THR A 375 -22.73 10.99 26.42
CA THR A 375 -21.86 12.17 26.39
C THR A 375 -22.18 13.13 25.22
N GLY A 376 -22.75 14.29 25.57
CA GLY A 376 -22.73 15.60 24.87
C GLY A 376 -23.11 15.72 23.37
N PRO A 377 -23.96 16.70 22.97
CA PRO A 377 -24.31 16.93 21.57
C PRO A 377 -23.43 18.02 20.93
N ALA A 378 -22.45 17.62 20.11
CA ALA A 378 -22.05 18.31 18.87
C ALA A 378 -20.74 17.72 18.35
N THR A 379 -20.74 17.23 17.11
CA THR A 379 -19.50 16.82 16.43
C THR A 379 -19.32 17.58 15.12
N PRO A 380 -18.12 18.12 14.84
CA PRO A 380 -17.87 18.93 13.66
C PRO A 380 -17.75 18.08 12.37
N SER A 381 -18.00 18.70 11.21
CA SER A 381 -18.05 18.04 9.90
C SER A 381 -16.72 17.40 9.47
N LEU A 382 -16.71 16.50 8.47
CA LEU A 382 -15.49 15.83 7.96
C LEU A 382 -14.34 16.81 7.63
N PRO A 383 -14.57 17.97 6.97
CA PRO A 383 -13.53 18.99 6.79
C PRO A 383 -12.88 19.46 8.10
N HIS A 384 -13.65 19.64 9.17
CA HIS A 384 -13.11 20.03 10.47
C HIS A 384 -12.33 18.90 11.16
N ARG A 385 -12.74 17.64 10.97
CA ARG A 385 -11.96 16.49 11.44
C ARG A 385 -10.61 16.41 10.73
N LEU A 386 -10.61 16.59 9.41
CA LEU A 386 -9.39 16.67 8.62
C LEU A 386 -8.51 17.84 9.10
N ALA A 387 -9.11 19.01 9.35
CA ALA A 387 -8.38 20.17 9.87
C ALA A 387 -7.79 19.91 11.27
N ALA A 388 -8.52 19.19 12.14
CA ALA A 388 -8.04 18.77 13.45
C ALA A 388 -6.88 17.77 13.34
N ALA A 389 -7.00 16.74 12.49
CA ALA A 389 -5.94 15.77 12.24
C ALA A 389 -4.66 16.40 11.66
N LEU A 390 -4.80 17.48 10.89
CA LEU A 390 -3.67 18.21 10.32
C LEU A 390 -3.13 19.31 11.24
N ARG A 391 -3.83 19.67 12.33
CA ARG A 391 -3.53 20.84 13.17
C ARG A 391 -2.07 20.91 13.59
N ASP A 392 -1.59 19.82 14.19
CA ASP A 392 -0.24 19.72 14.75
C ASP A 392 0.76 19.08 13.79
N ARG A 393 0.30 18.73 12.57
CA ARG A 393 1.11 18.07 11.56
C ARG A 393 1.92 19.08 10.74
N ARG A 394 3.13 18.67 10.41
CA ARG A 394 4.03 19.33 9.47
C ARG A 394 4.04 18.53 8.18
N THR A 395 3.12 18.89 7.29
CA THR A 395 2.82 18.14 6.07
C THR A 395 2.87 19.05 4.85
N LEU A 396 3.30 18.50 3.72
CA LEU A 396 3.11 19.11 2.40
C LEU A 396 2.02 18.33 1.64
N LEU A 397 0.90 18.99 1.34
CA LEU A 397 -0.17 18.47 0.49
C LEU A 397 -0.01 18.97 -0.94
N VAL A 398 0.07 18.06 -1.90
CA VAL A 398 0.01 18.36 -3.32
C VAL A 398 -1.43 18.11 -3.80
N LEU A 399 -2.16 19.17 -4.12
CA LEU A 399 -3.53 19.10 -4.63
C LEU A 399 -3.51 19.19 -6.15
N ASP A 400 -3.72 18.07 -6.84
CA ASP A 400 -3.59 18.00 -8.30
C ASP A 400 -4.96 18.10 -8.98
N ASN A 401 -5.00 18.79 -10.12
CA ASN A 401 -6.17 18.94 -11.01
C ASN A 401 -7.34 19.73 -10.36
N CYS A 402 -7.04 20.90 -9.78
CA CYS A 402 -8.03 21.73 -9.10
C CYS A 402 -8.96 22.49 -10.05
N GLU A 403 -8.71 22.55 -11.36
CA GLU A 403 -9.47 23.37 -12.33
C GLU A 403 -10.98 23.06 -12.40
N HIS A 404 -11.41 21.86 -12.04
CA HIS A 404 -12.82 21.48 -12.06
C HIS A 404 -13.54 21.70 -10.72
N VAL A 405 -12.79 22.05 -9.67
CA VAL A 405 -13.27 22.15 -8.28
C VAL A 405 -12.69 23.37 -7.56
N VAL A 406 -12.33 24.43 -8.29
CA VAL A 406 -11.58 25.59 -7.78
C VAL A 406 -12.22 26.17 -6.51
N ASP A 407 -13.52 26.48 -6.54
CA ASP A 407 -14.23 27.07 -5.40
C ASP A 407 -14.22 26.17 -4.17
N ALA A 408 -14.53 24.88 -4.34
CA ALA A 408 -14.56 23.91 -3.25
C ALA A 408 -13.16 23.59 -2.70
N ALA A 409 -12.15 23.57 -3.57
CA ALA A 409 -10.75 23.39 -3.21
C ALA A 409 -10.23 24.61 -2.44
N ALA A 410 -10.63 25.82 -2.84
CA ALA A 410 -10.30 27.06 -2.15
C ALA A 410 -10.90 27.08 -0.74
N GLU A 411 -12.20 26.78 -0.60
CA GLU A 411 -12.88 26.75 0.71
C GLU A 411 -12.24 25.72 1.66
N LEU A 412 -11.97 24.50 1.18
CA LEU A 412 -11.29 23.48 1.97
C LEU A 412 -9.88 23.92 2.36
N THR A 413 -9.10 24.42 1.41
CA THR A 413 -7.71 24.84 1.63
C THR A 413 -7.61 26.00 2.63
N ASP A 414 -8.53 26.96 2.58
CA ASP A 414 -8.61 28.05 3.56
C ASP A 414 -8.86 27.52 4.98
N LEU A 415 -9.83 26.61 5.16
CA LEU A 415 -10.08 25.97 6.45
C LEU A 415 -8.84 25.24 6.99
N LEU A 416 -8.16 24.45 6.15
CA LEU A 416 -6.99 23.69 6.54
C LEU A 416 -5.82 24.60 6.91
N LEU A 417 -5.52 25.63 6.10
CA LEU A 417 -4.39 26.54 6.35
C LEU A 417 -4.61 27.44 7.58
N ARG A 418 -5.86 27.80 7.91
CA ARG A 418 -6.21 28.51 9.14
C ARG A 418 -6.02 27.65 10.38
N THR A 419 -6.34 26.36 10.29
CA THR A 419 -6.34 25.45 11.44
C THR A 419 -4.98 24.80 11.68
N ALA A 420 -4.22 24.51 10.63
CA ALA A 420 -2.97 23.75 10.67
C ALA A 420 -1.76 24.63 10.31
N PRO A 421 -1.12 25.32 11.28
CA PRO A 421 0.00 26.23 11.00
C PRO A 421 1.22 25.54 10.35
N GLY A 422 1.42 24.24 10.62
CA GLY A 422 2.48 23.42 10.03
C GLY A 422 2.20 22.93 8.60
N LEU A 423 0.99 23.14 8.09
CA LEU A 423 0.59 22.69 6.75
C LEU A 423 1.10 23.63 5.65
N ARG A 424 1.67 23.03 4.60
CA ARG A 424 1.98 23.64 3.30
C ARG A 424 1.16 22.95 2.21
N VAL A 425 0.71 23.72 1.22
CA VAL A 425 -0.10 23.25 0.10
C VAL A 425 0.54 23.66 -1.22
N LEU A 426 0.69 22.71 -2.13
CA LEU A 426 1.09 22.88 -3.51
C LEU A 426 -0.06 22.45 -4.41
N ALA A 427 -0.82 23.40 -4.95
CA ALA A 427 -1.93 23.10 -5.85
C ALA A 427 -1.49 23.12 -7.31
N THR A 428 -2.14 22.35 -8.18
CA THR A 428 -2.03 22.47 -9.64
C THR A 428 -3.39 22.78 -10.24
N GLY A 429 -3.40 23.69 -11.21
CA GLY A 429 -4.64 24.11 -11.89
C GLY A 429 -4.36 24.91 -13.16
N GLN A 430 -5.42 25.24 -13.90
CA GLN A 430 -5.33 26.19 -15.01
C GLN A 430 -5.41 27.65 -14.54
N GLU A 431 -6.12 27.88 -13.44
CA GLU A 431 -6.30 29.17 -12.79
C GLU A 431 -5.95 29.05 -11.28
N PRO A 432 -5.64 30.17 -10.58
CA PRO A 432 -5.36 30.15 -9.15
C PRO A 432 -6.61 29.84 -8.31
N LEU A 433 -6.41 29.44 -7.05
CA LEU A 433 -7.50 29.22 -6.08
C LEU A 433 -8.14 30.53 -5.58
N GLY A 434 -7.45 31.65 -5.73
CA GLY A 434 -7.94 32.98 -5.35
C GLY A 434 -7.86 33.28 -3.85
N LEU A 435 -6.97 32.60 -3.12
CA LEU A 435 -6.85 32.73 -1.66
C LEU A 435 -5.84 33.80 -1.25
N ALA A 436 -6.07 34.44 -0.10
CA ALA A 436 -5.13 35.39 0.47
C ALA A 436 -3.83 34.68 0.92
N GLY A 437 -2.68 35.17 0.47
CA GLY A 437 -1.38 34.53 0.74
C GLY A 437 -1.01 33.41 -0.23
N GLU A 438 -1.80 33.20 -1.29
CA GLU A 438 -1.47 32.33 -2.42
C GLU A 438 -0.32 32.91 -3.25
N ALA A 439 0.72 32.10 -3.47
CA ALA A 439 1.81 32.41 -4.38
C ALA A 439 1.62 31.66 -5.70
N MET A 440 1.57 32.38 -6.82
CA MET A 440 1.40 31.76 -8.13
C MET A 440 2.76 31.40 -8.75
N PHE A 441 2.85 30.21 -9.33
CA PHE A 441 3.98 29.78 -10.13
C PHE A 441 3.51 29.40 -11.54
N LEU A 442 3.83 30.23 -12.53
CA LEU A 442 3.49 29.95 -13.92
C LEU A 442 4.43 28.87 -14.49
N VAL A 443 3.87 27.74 -14.89
CA VAL A 443 4.62 26.67 -15.57
C VAL A 443 4.65 26.97 -17.05
N GLU A 444 5.77 27.52 -17.51
CA GLU A 444 6.01 27.81 -18.92
C GLU A 444 6.31 26.52 -19.71
N PRO A 445 6.16 26.48 -21.04
CA PRO A 445 6.63 25.36 -21.85
C PRO A 445 8.16 25.14 -21.74
N LEU A 446 8.66 24.05 -22.30
CA LEU A 446 10.11 23.80 -22.31
C LEU A 446 10.83 24.77 -23.25
N GLU A 447 11.97 25.27 -22.79
CA GLU A 447 12.91 26.01 -23.62
C GLU A 447 13.35 25.19 -24.84
N PRO A 448 13.67 25.83 -25.98
CA PRO A 448 13.93 25.11 -27.24
C PRO A 448 14.96 23.98 -27.12
N ALA A 449 16.06 24.20 -26.41
CA ALA A 449 17.09 23.18 -26.21
C ALA A 449 16.59 21.97 -25.40
N ASP A 450 15.78 22.21 -24.37
CA ASP A 450 15.21 21.15 -23.53
C ASP A 450 14.05 20.44 -24.21
N ALA A 451 13.27 21.14 -25.03
CA ALA A 451 12.24 20.55 -25.89
C ALA A 451 12.86 19.57 -26.89
N VAL A 452 13.96 19.95 -27.54
CA VAL A 452 14.73 19.08 -28.45
C VAL A 452 15.27 17.87 -27.69
N ARG A 453 15.90 18.08 -26.53
CA ARG A 453 16.42 16.98 -25.71
C ARG A 453 15.33 15.99 -25.29
N MET A 454 14.19 16.50 -24.82
CA MET A 454 13.04 15.67 -24.47
C MET A 454 12.53 14.88 -25.67
N PHE A 455 12.35 15.53 -26.82
CA PHE A 455 11.87 14.89 -28.03
C PHE A 455 12.82 13.76 -28.48
N MET A 456 14.13 14.01 -28.48
CA MET A 456 15.14 13.00 -28.86
C MET A 456 15.13 11.80 -27.90
N GLU A 457 15.05 12.05 -26.59
CA GLU A 457 14.98 10.99 -25.58
C GLU A 457 13.74 10.10 -25.77
N ARG A 458 12.58 10.71 -26.03
CA ARG A 458 11.33 9.98 -26.29
C ARG A 458 11.33 9.27 -27.65
N ALA A 459 11.90 9.89 -28.68
CA ALA A 459 12.00 9.31 -30.01
C ALA A 459 12.92 8.08 -30.02
N ALA A 460 14.04 8.15 -29.30
CA ALA A 460 14.95 7.01 -29.12
C ALA A 460 14.31 5.86 -28.33
N ALA A 461 13.40 6.15 -27.40
CA ALA A 461 12.62 5.13 -26.71
C ALA A 461 11.59 4.46 -27.64
N ALA A 462 10.96 5.22 -28.54
CA ALA A 462 9.94 4.71 -29.46
C ALA A 462 10.50 4.06 -30.75
N ALA A 463 11.71 4.44 -31.17
CA ALA A 463 12.38 3.95 -32.38
C ALA A 463 13.79 3.43 -32.05
N PRO A 464 13.97 2.10 -31.84
CA PRO A 464 15.28 1.50 -31.61
C PRO A 464 16.25 1.85 -32.75
N GLY A 465 17.40 2.43 -32.40
CA GLY A 465 18.41 2.90 -33.36
C GLY A 465 18.35 4.40 -33.69
N PHE A 466 17.35 5.13 -33.20
CA PHE A 466 17.34 6.60 -33.27
C PHE A 466 18.32 7.19 -32.23
N PRO A 467 19.17 8.17 -32.62
CA PRO A 467 20.19 8.72 -31.73
C PRO A 467 19.58 9.44 -30.52
N ARG A 468 20.24 9.32 -29.36
CA ARG A 468 19.87 10.05 -28.14
C ARG A 468 20.60 11.40 -28.01
N ASP A 469 21.77 11.50 -28.60
CA ASP A 469 22.58 12.72 -28.61
C ASP A 469 21.97 13.75 -29.59
N PRO A 470 21.63 14.98 -29.15
CA PRO A 470 21.13 16.04 -30.02
C PRO A 470 22.06 16.40 -31.18
N GLU A 471 23.36 16.15 -31.05
CA GLU A 471 24.38 16.49 -32.06
C GLU A 471 24.61 15.38 -33.09
N ALA A 472 24.19 14.15 -32.79
CA ALA A 472 24.43 12.98 -33.64
C ALA A 472 23.65 12.95 -34.98
N PRO A 473 22.41 13.48 -35.10
CA PRO A 473 21.72 13.56 -36.39
C PRO A 473 22.44 14.48 -37.39
N ASP A 474 22.20 14.27 -38.68
CA ASP A 474 22.68 15.17 -39.71
C ASP A 474 22.02 16.56 -39.63
N GLU A 475 22.68 17.58 -40.19
CA GLU A 475 22.21 18.97 -40.12
C GLU A 475 20.74 19.17 -40.59
N PRO A 476 20.27 18.52 -41.67
CA PRO A 476 18.85 18.57 -42.03
C PRO A 476 17.91 17.90 -41.02
N GLU A 477 18.29 16.79 -40.39
CA GLU A 477 17.49 16.16 -39.33
C GLU A 477 17.42 17.01 -38.07
N ARG A 478 18.55 17.59 -37.62
CA ARG A 478 18.55 18.53 -36.48
C ARG A 478 17.60 19.70 -36.71
N ARG A 479 17.59 20.27 -37.93
CA ARG A 479 16.63 21.32 -38.31
C ARG A 479 15.19 20.83 -38.28
N ALA A 480 14.91 19.59 -38.70
CA ALA A 480 13.58 19.01 -38.63
C ALA A 480 13.12 18.80 -37.17
N VAL A 481 13.99 18.32 -36.28
CA VAL A 481 13.71 18.19 -34.84
C VAL A 481 13.41 19.55 -34.21
N ALA A 482 14.24 20.55 -34.47
CA ALA A 482 14.04 21.91 -33.96
C ALA A 482 12.71 22.50 -34.46
N GLU A 483 12.36 22.27 -35.72
CA GLU A 483 11.09 22.73 -36.29
C GLU A 483 9.88 22.03 -35.67
N ILE A 484 9.96 20.72 -35.40
CA ILE A 484 8.93 19.99 -34.66
C ILE A 484 8.76 20.62 -33.28
N CYS A 485 9.84 20.77 -32.52
CA CYS A 485 9.79 21.29 -31.15
C CYS A 485 9.19 22.71 -31.09
N ARG A 486 9.59 23.56 -32.04
CA ARG A 486 9.08 24.93 -32.18
C ARG A 486 7.57 24.96 -32.44
N ARG A 487 7.07 24.08 -33.32
CA ARG A 487 5.63 24.04 -33.66
C ARG A 487 4.76 23.38 -32.60
N LEU A 488 5.37 22.53 -31.78
CA LEU A 488 4.73 21.92 -30.62
C LEU A 488 4.78 22.84 -29.39
N ASP A 489 5.20 24.10 -29.57
CA ASP A 489 5.31 25.16 -28.56
C ASP A 489 6.11 24.72 -27.31
N GLY A 490 6.99 23.73 -27.43
CA GLY A 490 7.72 23.17 -26.29
C GLY A 490 6.83 22.45 -25.26
N ILE A 491 5.58 22.10 -25.59
CA ILE A 491 4.65 21.43 -24.66
C ILE A 491 5.09 19.97 -24.49
N PRO A 492 5.52 19.53 -23.28
CA PRO A 492 6.04 18.18 -23.05
C PRO A 492 5.14 17.05 -23.56
N LEU A 493 3.83 17.11 -23.26
CA LEU A 493 2.90 16.07 -23.72
C LEU A 493 2.79 16.03 -25.25
N ALA A 494 2.79 17.19 -25.91
CA ALA A 494 2.75 17.26 -27.37
C ALA A 494 4.02 16.68 -28.01
N LEU A 495 5.19 16.97 -27.42
CA LEU A 495 6.48 16.41 -27.83
C LEU A 495 6.51 14.89 -27.67
N GLU A 496 6.01 14.38 -26.56
CA GLU A 496 5.94 12.93 -26.28
C GLU A 496 5.02 12.21 -27.27
N LEU A 497 3.83 12.74 -27.51
CA LEU A 497 2.89 12.19 -28.51
C LEU A 497 3.48 12.21 -29.93
N ALA A 498 4.22 13.26 -30.30
CA ALA A 498 4.87 13.33 -31.60
C ALA A 498 6.07 12.39 -31.73
N ALA A 499 6.86 12.22 -30.67
CA ALA A 499 8.06 11.39 -30.65
C ALA A 499 7.75 9.91 -30.92
N THR A 500 6.61 9.40 -30.45
CA THR A 500 6.16 8.02 -30.76
C THR A 500 5.98 7.76 -32.26
N ARG A 501 5.86 8.81 -33.08
CA ARG A 501 5.63 8.71 -34.54
C ARG A 501 6.92 8.64 -35.36
N VAL A 502 8.07 8.87 -34.74
CA VAL A 502 9.37 8.85 -35.42
C VAL A 502 9.63 7.48 -36.07
N ARG A 503 9.22 6.38 -35.41
CA ARG A 503 9.35 5.03 -35.97
C ARG A 503 8.61 4.83 -37.30
N ALA A 504 7.45 5.45 -37.47
CA ALA A 504 6.58 5.23 -38.62
C ALA A 504 6.83 6.23 -39.77
N LEU A 505 7.17 7.48 -39.44
CA LEU A 505 7.25 8.56 -40.42
C LEU A 505 8.68 9.07 -40.63
N GLY A 506 9.56 8.89 -39.65
CA GLY A 506 10.82 9.64 -39.58
C GLY A 506 10.61 11.12 -39.24
N VAL A 507 11.68 11.79 -38.83
CA VAL A 507 11.62 13.18 -38.30
C VAL A 507 11.27 14.20 -39.40
N ARG A 508 11.78 14.02 -40.62
CA ARG A 508 11.58 14.98 -41.72
C ARG A 508 10.13 15.02 -42.20
N GLU A 509 9.52 13.85 -42.40
CA GLU A 509 8.11 13.74 -42.79
C GLU A 509 7.19 14.22 -41.66
N LEU A 510 7.52 13.90 -40.40
CA LEU A 510 6.83 14.40 -39.22
C LEU A 510 6.82 15.94 -39.19
N ALA A 511 7.96 16.59 -39.42
CA ALA A 511 8.06 18.04 -39.50
C ALA A 511 7.24 18.63 -40.65
N SER A 512 7.21 17.97 -41.82
CA SER A 512 6.40 18.42 -42.97
C SER A 512 4.91 18.37 -42.65
N ARG A 513 4.41 17.24 -42.14
CA ARG A 513 2.97 17.04 -41.87
C ARG A 513 2.41 17.92 -40.77
N LEU A 514 3.20 18.21 -39.73
CA LEU A 514 2.80 19.20 -38.73
C LEU A 514 2.57 20.57 -39.39
N ASN A 515 3.29 20.91 -40.47
CA ASN A 515 3.20 22.23 -41.12
C ASN A 515 1.82 22.44 -41.73
N ASP A 516 1.45 21.46 -42.55
CA ASP A 516 0.24 21.55 -43.36
C ASP A 516 -0.99 21.55 -42.45
N ARG A 517 -0.94 20.78 -41.38
CA ARG A 517 -2.07 20.64 -40.45
C ARG A 517 -2.25 21.83 -39.51
N PHE A 518 -1.16 22.39 -38.98
CA PHE A 518 -1.26 23.64 -38.21
C PHE A 518 -1.77 24.77 -39.10
N ARG A 519 -1.37 24.84 -40.38
CA ARG A 519 -1.93 25.81 -41.33
C ARG A 519 -3.44 25.63 -41.55
N VAL A 520 -3.97 24.40 -41.54
CA VAL A 520 -5.41 24.14 -41.66
C VAL A 520 -6.19 24.49 -40.38
N LEU A 521 -5.66 24.14 -39.20
CA LEU A 521 -6.34 24.36 -37.91
C LEU A 521 -6.35 25.82 -37.44
N THR A 522 -5.34 26.61 -37.82
CA THR A 522 -5.23 28.05 -37.45
C THR A 522 -6.39 28.90 -38.02
N PHE A 523 -7.11 28.43 -39.05
CA PHE A 523 -8.24 29.15 -39.64
C PHE A 523 -9.61 28.81 -39.01
N GLY A 524 -9.71 27.78 -38.16
CA GLY A 524 -11.00 27.18 -37.77
C GLY A 524 -11.60 27.59 -36.41
N GLN A 525 -10.82 27.97 -35.39
CA GLN A 525 -11.35 28.21 -34.03
C GLN A 525 -10.71 29.45 -33.37
N ARG A 526 -11.54 30.46 -33.05
CA ARG A 526 -11.10 31.78 -32.54
C ARG A 526 -11.19 31.94 -31.00
N GLY A 527 -11.48 30.88 -30.24
CA GLY A 527 -11.85 31.00 -28.81
C GLY A 527 -10.81 30.54 -27.78
N ALA A 528 -9.89 29.63 -28.11
CA ALA A 528 -8.90 29.08 -27.18
C ALA A 528 -7.50 29.70 -27.37
N PRO A 529 -6.65 29.84 -26.33
CA PRO A 529 -5.26 30.27 -26.48
C PRO A 529 -4.50 29.38 -27.47
N ALA A 530 -3.65 29.98 -28.32
CA ALA A 530 -2.93 29.29 -29.41
C ALA A 530 -2.24 27.99 -28.97
N ARG A 531 -1.71 27.93 -27.75
CA ARG A 531 -0.98 26.78 -27.19
C ARG A 531 -1.88 25.59 -26.84
N GLN A 532 -3.12 25.83 -26.40
CA GLN A 532 -4.11 24.76 -26.20
C GLN A 532 -4.56 24.18 -27.56
N GLN A 533 -4.59 25.00 -28.61
CA GLN A 533 -4.83 24.55 -29.97
C GLN A 533 -3.69 23.62 -30.45
N THR A 534 -2.44 23.91 -30.06
CA THR A 534 -1.27 23.09 -30.41
C THR A 534 -1.34 21.66 -29.87
N LEU A 535 -1.61 21.49 -28.57
CA LEU A 535 -1.75 20.15 -27.97
C LEU A 535 -2.95 19.41 -28.56
N ARG A 536 -4.09 20.10 -28.73
CA ARG A 536 -5.28 19.51 -29.32
C ARG A 536 -5.06 19.05 -30.76
N ALA A 537 -4.38 19.84 -31.58
CA ALA A 537 -4.03 19.47 -32.96
C ALA A 537 -3.22 18.18 -33.06
N VAL A 538 -2.29 17.95 -32.12
CA VAL A 538 -1.48 16.72 -32.05
C VAL A 538 -2.33 15.52 -31.63
N ILE A 539 -3.27 15.73 -30.70
CA ILE A 539 -4.22 14.68 -30.30
C ILE A 539 -5.19 14.38 -31.46
N ASP A 540 -5.74 15.38 -32.13
CA ASP A 540 -6.56 15.24 -33.35
C ASP A 540 -5.83 14.44 -34.43
N TRP A 541 -4.52 14.67 -34.59
CA TRP A 541 -3.72 13.87 -35.52
C TRP A 541 -3.49 12.45 -35.04
N SER A 542 -3.15 12.28 -33.77
CA SER A 542 -2.98 10.97 -33.16
C SER A 542 -4.24 10.13 -33.29
N TRP A 543 -5.40 10.78 -33.15
CA TRP A 543 -6.75 10.26 -33.34
C TRP A 543 -7.04 9.86 -34.79
N GLU A 544 -6.74 10.71 -35.77
CA GLU A 544 -6.95 10.40 -37.19
C GLU A 544 -6.12 9.21 -37.68
N LEU A 545 -4.97 8.95 -37.06
CA LEU A 545 -4.13 7.79 -37.39
C LEU A 545 -4.60 6.49 -36.73
N LEU A 546 -5.61 6.53 -35.86
CA LEU A 546 -6.21 5.33 -35.27
C LEU A 546 -7.12 4.66 -36.30
N SER A 547 -7.06 3.33 -36.35
CA SER A 547 -8.06 2.50 -37.01
C SER A 547 -9.43 2.68 -36.35
N ALA A 548 -10.51 2.33 -37.07
CA ALA A 548 -11.87 2.46 -36.52
C ALA A 548 -12.04 1.73 -35.17
N PRO A 549 -11.55 0.49 -34.97
CA PRO A 549 -11.62 -0.18 -33.67
C PRO A 549 -10.83 0.53 -32.56
N GLU A 550 -9.62 1.05 -32.86
CA GLU A 550 -8.80 1.79 -31.89
C GLU A 550 -9.50 3.09 -31.43
N ARG A 551 -10.18 3.80 -32.34
CA ARG A 551 -10.98 5.00 -32.02
C ARG A 551 -12.15 4.67 -31.12
N ILE A 552 -12.85 3.57 -31.38
CA ILE A 552 -13.98 3.11 -30.57
C ILE A 552 -13.51 2.80 -29.15
N VAL A 553 -12.45 2.00 -28.99
CA VAL A 553 -11.90 1.65 -27.67
C VAL A 553 -11.43 2.90 -26.92
N LEU A 554 -10.70 3.81 -27.57
CA LEU A 554 -10.20 5.01 -26.90
C LEU A 554 -11.34 5.91 -26.37
N ARG A 555 -12.43 6.06 -27.13
CA ARG A 555 -13.64 6.78 -26.65
C ARG A 555 -14.28 6.07 -25.47
N ARG A 556 -14.47 4.76 -25.56
CA ARG A 556 -15.14 3.96 -24.51
C ARG A 556 -14.34 3.91 -23.21
N LEU A 557 -13.00 3.89 -23.29
CA LEU A 557 -12.13 3.98 -22.11
C LEU A 557 -12.33 5.29 -21.33
N ALA A 558 -12.75 6.37 -21.98
CA ALA A 558 -13.02 7.65 -21.31
C ALA A 558 -14.27 7.62 -20.41
N ALA A 559 -15.05 6.54 -20.44
CA ALA A 559 -16.10 6.30 -19.45
C ALA A 559 -15.55 6.01 -18.05
N HIS A 560 -14.31 5.52 -17.93
CA HIS A 560 -13.66 5.22 -16.66
C HIS A 560 -12.90 6.42 -16.14
N THR A 561 -13.34 6.98 -15.02
CA THR A 561 -12.80 8.22 -14.45
C THR A 561 -11.39 8.04 -13.87
N ASP A 562 -11.11 6.91 -13.22
CA ASP A 562 -9.79 6.62 -12.59
C ASP A 562 -8.99 5.53 -13.33
N GLY A 563 -9.31 5.35 -14.62
CA GLY A 563 -8.90 4.20 -15.41
C GLY A 563 -9.56 2.90 -14.97
N CYS A 564 -9.12 1.79 -15.53
CA CYS A 564 -9.79 0.50 -15.35
C CYS A 564 -8.81 -0.68 -15.39
N ASP A 565 -9.24 -1.81 -14.83
CA ASP A 565 -8.58 -3.09 -15.09
C ASP A 565 -8.96 -3.63 -16.49
N LEU A 566 -8.37 -4.74 -16.91
CA LEU A 566 -8.66 -5.34 -18.22
C LEU A 566 -10.11 -5.84 -18.32
N ALA A 567 -10.66 -6.40 -17.24
CA ALA A 567 -12.02 -6.96 -17.25
C ALA A 567 -13.07 -5.86 -17.43
N ALA A 568 -12.85 -4.70 -16.82
CA ALA A 568 -13.65 -3.50 -16.99
C ALA A 568 -13.50 -2.93 -18.42
N ALA A 569 -12.27 -2.86 -18.94
CA ALA A 569 -12.03 -2.45 -20.32
C ALA A 569 -12.79 -3.35 -21.31
N GLU A 570 -12.70 -4.67 -21.16
CA GLU A 570 -13.44 -5.64 -21.98
C GLU A 570 -14.96 -5.46 -21.89
N ALA A 571 -15.49 -5.30 -20.68
CA ALA A 571 -16.93 -5.17 -20.47
C ALA A 571 -17.51 -3.89 -21.06
N VAL A 572 -16.77 -2.77 -20.99
CA VAL A 572 -17.23 -1.45 -21.44
C VAL A 572 -16.87 -1.18 -22.89
N CYS A 573 -15.75 -1.72 -23.40
CA CYS A 573 -15.27 -1.42 -24.76
C CYS A 573 -15.81 -2.38 -25.83
N ALA A 574 -16.23 -3.61 -25.49
CA ALA A 574 -16.74 -4.58 -26.45
C ALA A 574 -18.16 -4.23 -26.97
N GLY A 575 -18.43 -4.53 -28.24
CA GLY A 575 -19.68 -4.21 -28.94
C GLY A 575 -19.48 -3.35 -30.19
N ASP A 576 -20.46 -3.29 -31.08
CA ASP A 576 -20.51 -2.41 -32.28
C ASP A 576 -19.21 -2.36 -33.10
N GLY A 577 -18.70 -3.53 -33.46
CA GLY A 577 -17.50 -3.67 -34.29
C GLY A 577 -16.18 -3.82 -33.52
N VAL A 578 -16.24 -4.06 -32.21
CA VAL A 578 -15.10 -4.51 -31.40
C VAL A 578 -15.48 -5.79 -30.66
N ALA A 579 -14.82 -6.91 -30.95
CA ALA A 579 -15.02 -8.15 -30.21
C ALA A 579 -14.30 -8.08 -28.85
N ARG A 580 -14.77 -8.87 -27.87
CA ARG A 580 -14.25 -8.80 -26.49
C ARG A 580 -12.77 -9.19 -26.42
N ASP A 581 -12.39 -10.24 -27.15
CA ASP A 581 -11.02 -10.75 -27.27
C ASP A 581 -10.08 -9.78 -27.99
N GLU A 582 -10.60 -8.89 -28.83
CA GLU A 582 -9.80 -7.85 -29.51
C GLU A 582 -9.43 -6.67 -28.60
N VAL A 583 -10.12 -6.47 -27.48
CA VAL A 583 -9.93 -5.29 -26.62
C VAL A 583 -8.51 -5.22 -26.06
N LEU A 584 -7.93 -6.34 -25.63
CA LEU A 584 -6.55 -6.37 -25.10
C LEU A 584 -5.53 -5.89 -26.14
N ASP A 585 -5.63 -6.38 -27.37
CA ASP A 585 -4.73 -5.99 -28.46
C ASP A 585 -4.92 -4.52 -28.86
N LEU A 586 -6.15 -4.01 -28.77
CA LEU A 586 -6.46 -2.61 -29.04
C LEU A 586 -5.92 -1.68 -27.95
N VAL A 587 -6.09 -2.05 -26.67
CA VAL A 587 -5.54 -1.29 -25.54
C VAL A 587 -4.01 -1.28 -25.60
N THR A 588 -3.38 -2.42 -25.91
CA THR A 588 -1.91 -2.52 -26.06
C THR A 588 -1.41 -1.58 -27.16
N ARG A 589 -2.10 -1.53 -28.32
CA ARG A 589 -1.77 -0.57 -29.39
C ARG A 589 -1.97 0.89 -28.98
N LEU A 590 -2.93 1.19 -28.13
CA LEU A 590 -3.11 2.55 -27.58
C LEU A 590 -2.02 2.92 -26.57
N VAL A 591 -1.51 1.95 -25.81
CA VAL A 591 -0.33 2.09 -24.94
C VAL A 591 0.92 2.37 -25.75
N ASP A 592 1.16 1.60 -26.82
CA ASP A 592 2.30 1.82 -27.74
C ASP A 592 2.28 3.21 -28.41
N ARG A 593 1.10 3.83 -28.51
CA ARG A 593 0.90 5.19 -29.05
C ARG A 593 0.87 6.28 -27.95
N SER A 594 1.14 5.92 -26.70
CA SER A 594 1.13 6.81 -25.53
C SER A 594 -0.20 7.56 -25.31
N LEU A 595 -1.32 6.98 -25.76
CA LEU A 595 -2.66 7.50 -25.48
C LEU A 595 -3.25 6.90 -24.19
N VAL A 596 -2.75 5.72 -23.81
CA VAL A 596 -3.07 5.00 -22.56
C VAL A 596 -1.76 4.73 -21.82
N VAL A 597 -1.78 4.82 -20.49
CA VAL A 597 -0.65 4.51 -19.60
C VAL A 597 -1.04 3.33 -18.72
N VAL A 598 -0.08 2.43 -18.48
CA VAL A 598 -0.23 1.31 -17.56
C VAL A 598 0.35 1.70 -16.19
N VAL A 599 -0.46 1.62 -15.15
CA VAL A 599 -0.04 1.85 -13.76
C VAL A 599 -0.23 0.58 -12.93
N ALA A 600 0.63 0.36 -11.94
CA ALA A 600 0.47 -0.75 -10.99
C ALA A 600 -0.74 -0.47 -10.07
N GLY A 601 -1.64 -1.44 -9.95
CA GLY A 601 -2.77 -1.41 -9.04
C GLY A 601 -2.74 -2.58 -8.05
N PRO A 602 -3.56 -2.55 -6.98
CA PRO A 602 -3.56 -3.55 -5.92
C PRO A 602 -3.97 -4.95 -6.39
N THR A 603 -4.63 -5.07 -7.54
CA THR A 603 -5.12 -6.32 -8.13
C THR A 603 -4.50 -6.62 -9.50
N GLY A 604 -3.47 -5.88 -9.91
CA GLY A 604 -2.84 -6.00 -11.23
C GLY A 604 -2.70 -4.66 -11.99
N PRO A 605 -2.32 -4.69 -13.28
CA PRO A 605 -2.13 -3.49 -14.09
C PRO A 605 -3.46 -2.76 -14.33
N ARG A 606 -3.44 -1.43 -14.30
CA ARG A 606 -4.56 -0.56 -14.64
C ARG A 606 -4.23 0.32 -15.84
N TYR A 607 -5.21 0.52 -16.71
CA TYR A 607 -5.11 1.36 -17.89
C TYR A 607 -5.73 2.72 -17.60
N ARG A 608 -4.92 3.78 -17.71
CA ARG A 608 -5.35 5.18 -17.48
C ARG A 608 -5.12 6.02 -18.72
N LEU A 609 -6.07 6.89 -19.03
CA LEU A 609 -5.88 7.92 -20.05
C LEU A 609 -5.12 9.09 -19.44
N LEU A 610 -4.20 9.68 -20.21
CA LEU A 610 -3.59 10.95 -19.84
C LEU A 610 -4.67 12.03 -19.84
N GLU A 611 -4.66 12.95 -18.88
CA GLU A 611 -5.73 13.93 -18.65
C GLU A 611 -6.22 14.65 -19.93
N SER A 612 -5.30 15.22 -20.71
CA SER A 612 -5.68 15.91 -21.97
C SER A 612 -6.23 14.96 -23.03
N VAL A 613 -5.79 13.69 -23.03
CA VAL A 613 -6.34 12.63 -23.88
C VAL A 613 -7.70 12.17 -23.35
N ALA A 614 -7.90 12.09 -22.03
CA ALA A 614 -9.16 11.75 -21.39
C ALA A 614 -10.23 12.81 -21.67
N ALA A 615 -9.89 14.10 -21.57
CA ALA A 615 -10.77 15.21 -21.93
C ALA A 615 -11.18 15.14 -23.40
N TYR A 616 -10.20 15.00 -24.30
CA TYR A 616 -10.45 14.85 -25.74
C TYR A 616 -11.30 13.61 -26.05
N ALA A 617 -10.97 12.45 -25.48
CA ALA A 617 -11.70 11.21 -25.69
C ALA A 617 -13.11 11.28 -25.10
N THR A 618 -13.31 12.01 -23.98
CA THR A 618 -14.62 12.28 -23.41
C THR A 618 -15.46 13.13 -24.36
N GLU A 619 -14.93 14.19 -24.95
CA GLU A 619 -15.65 14.98 -25.97
C GLU A 619 -16.03 14.11 -27.18
N ARG A 620 -15.07 13.33 -27.69
CA ARG A 620 -15.31 12.38 -28.79
C ARG A 620 -16.31 11.27 -28.43
N LEU A 621 -16.40 10.90 -27.16
CA LEU A 621 -17.39 9.97 -26.62
C LEU A 621 -18.79 10.61 -26.61
N HIS A 622 -18.91 11.90 -26.27
CA HIS A 622 -20.20 12.62 -26.30
C HIS A 622 -20.73 12.86 -27.73
N GLU A 623 -19.84 12.88 -28.72
CA GLU A 623 -20.22 12.93 -30.15
C GLU A 623 -20.68 11.57 -30.70
N MET A 624 -20.56 10.48 -29.93
CA MET A 624 -21.05 9.17 -30.36
C MET A 624 -22.57 9.08 -30.26
N GLU A 625 -23.21 8.56 -31.30
CA GLU A 625 -24.63 8.19 -31.27
C GLU A 625 -24.91 7.13 -30.17
N ASP A 626 -23.93 6.30 -29.84
CA ASP A 626 -24.03 5.19 -28.87
C ASP A 626 -23.51 5.53 -27.45
N LEU A 627 -23.50 6.82 -27.05
CA LEU A 627 -23.06 7.22 -25.70
C LEU A 627 -23.85 6.48 -24.59
N THR A 628 -25.15 6.29 -24.81
CA THR A 628 -26.03 5.63 -23.85
C THR A 628 -25.62 4.18 -23.60
N ALA A 629 -25.34 3.37 -24.63
CA ALA A 629 -24.98 1.97 -24.39
C ALA A 629 -23.59 1.81 -23.75
N VAL A 630 -22.68 2.78 -23.92
CA VAL A 630 -21.40 2.79 -23.19
C VAL A 630 -21.65 3.06 -21.71
N ARG A 631 -22.50 4.03 -21.36
CA ARG A 631 -22.91 4.30 -19.98
C ARG A 631 -23.66 3.12 -19.36
N ASP A 632 -24.52 2.44 -20.14
CA ASP A 632 -25.21 1.21 -19.73
C ASP A 632 -24.20 0.12 -19.33
N ARG A 633 -23.25 -0.19 -20.23
CA ARG A 633 -22.23 -1.22 -19.97
C ARG A 633 -21.36 -0.88 -18.76
N HIS A 634 -20.97 0.39 -18.61
CA HIS A 634 -20.23 0.87 -17.46
C HIS A 634 -21.02 0.66 -16.15
N LEU A 635 -22.27 1.14 -16.10
CA LEU A 635 -23.15 0.95 -14.94
C LEU A 635 -23.34 -0.53 -14.60
N LEU A 636 -23.67 -1.35 -15.60
CA LEU A 636 -23.90 -2.78 -15.42
C LEU A 636 -22.65 -3.51 -14.90
N HIS A 637 -21.47 -3.17 -15.42
CA HIS A 637 -20.20 -3.74 -14.96
C HIS A 637 -19.93 -3.41 -13.48
N TYR A 638 -20.02 -2.13 -13.11
CA TYR A 638 -19.69 -1.69 -11.75
C TYR A 638 -20.76 -2.07 -10.72
N ARG A 639 -22.03 -2.17 -11.12
CA ARG A 639 -23.05 -2.83 -10.31
C ARG A 639 -22.72 -4.30 -10.08
N ALA A 640 -22.42 -5.05 -11.14
CA ALA A 640 -22.08 -6.47 -11.00
C ALA A 640 -20.85 -6.67 -10.11
N LEU A 641 -19.85 -5.79 -10.20
CA LEU A 641 -18.69 -5.79 -9.30
C LEU A 641 -19.09 -5.58 -7.84
N ALA A 642 -19.93 -4.58 -7.54
CA ALA A 642 -20.41 -4.30 -6.19
C ALA A 642 -21.23 -5.47 -5.62
N GLU A 643 -22.12 -6.06 -6.43
CA GLU A 643 -22.95 -7.20 -6.03
C GLU A 643 -22.13 -8.49 -5.81
N GLN A 644 -21.07 -8.70 -6.60
CA GLN A 644 -20.13 -9.80 -6.37
C GLN A 644 -19.31 -9.61 -5.09
N ALA A 645 -18.95 -8.36 -4.78
CA ALA A 645 -18.16 -8.02 -3.60
C ALA A 645 -18.96 -8.18 -2.30
N GLU A 646 -20.24 -7.77 -2.27
CA GLU A 646 -21.09 -7.72 -1.07
C GLU A 646 -21.03 -8.96 -0.17
N PRO A 647 -21.17 -10.20 -0.67
CA PRO A 647 -21.07 -11.40 0.16
C PRO A 647 -19.63 -11.72 0.58
N GLN A 648 -18.64 -11.37 -0.25
CA GLN A 648 -17.23 -11.64 0.02
C GLN A 648 -16.63 -10.73 1.09
N LEU A 649 -17.23 -9.56 1.29
CA LEU A 649 -16.89 -8.64 2.38
C LEU A 649 -17.26 -9.19 3.78
N ARG A 650 -17.99 -10.31 3.84
CA ARG A 650 -18.42 -11.01 5.06
C ARG A 650 -17.80 -12.41 5.21
N SER A 651 -16.72 -12.66 4.47
CA SER A 651 -16.03 -13.94 4.41
C SER A 651 -14.51 -13.75 4.49
N ALA A 652 -13.75 -14.84 4.41
CA ALA A 652 -12.29 -14.82 4.26
C ALA A 652 -11.79 -13.99 3.04
N GLY A 653 -12.67 -13.66 2.08
CA GLY A 653 -12.37 -12.80 0.94
C GLY A 653 -12.35 -11.30 1.25
N GLN A 654 -12.60 -10.88 2.49
CA GLN A 654 -12.83 -9.48 2.88
C GLN A 654 -11.71 -8.53 2.39
N ARG A 655 -10.45 -8.83 2.70
CA ARG A 655 -9.30 -7.97 2.38
C ARG A 655 -9.07 -7.74 0.87
N PRO A 656 -8.93 -8.77 0.01
CA PRO A 656 -8.72 -8.55 -1.42
C PRO A 656 -9.90 -7.83 -2.09
N TRP A 657 -11.14 -8.10 -1.65
CA TRP A 657 -12.31 -7.41 -2.20
C TRP A 657 -12.42 -5.94 -1.77
N LEU A 658 -12.05 -5.62 -0.53
CA LEU A 658 -11.93 -4.23 -0.09
C LEU A 658 -10.89 -3.46 -0.91
N ALA A 659 -9.72 -4.05 -1.16
CA ALA A 659 -8.68 -3.42 -1.98
C ALA A 659 -9.14 -3.19 -3.43
N ARG A 660 -9.95 -4.12 -3.97
CA ARG A 660 -10.53 -3.99 -5.31
C ARG A 660 -11.56 -2.87 -5.40
N LEU A 661 -12.51 -2.79 -4.46
CA LEU A 661 -13.52 -1.73 -4.46
C LEU A 661 -12.89 -0.35 -4.28
N ASP A 662 -11.85 -0.24 -3.47
CA ASP A 662 -11.11 1.01 -3.27
C ASP A 662 -10.42 1.50 -4.53
N ALA A 663 -9.85 0.59 -5.33
CA ALA A 663 -9.26 0.94 -6.62
C ALA A 663 -10.29 1.42 -7.65
N GLU A 664 -11.58 1.06 -7.46
CA GLU A 664 -12.68 1.41 -8.35
C GLU A 664 -13.59 2.52 -7.79
N ALA A 665 -13.22 3.18 -6.68
CA ALA A 665 -14.09 4.11 -5.97
C ALA A 665 -14.64 5.24 -6.86
N GLY A 666 -13.84 5.85 -7.74
CA GLY A 666 -14.32 6.88 -8.67
C GLY A 666 -15.24 6.33 -9.77
N ASN A 667 -14.99 5.11 -10.24
CA ASN A 667 -15.86 4.46 -11.22
C ASN A 667 -17.20 4.02 -10.59
N LEU A 668 -17.20 3.57 -9.33
CA LEU A 668 -18.40 3.25 -8.55
C LEU A 668 -19.25 4.51 -8.31
N ARG A 669 -18.63 5.65 -7.98
CA ARG A 669 -19.33 6.94 -7.88
C ARG A 669 -19.95 7.35 -9.21
N THR A 670 -19.17 7.28 -10.29
CA THR A 670 -19.65 7.62 -11.65
C THR A 670 -20.82 6.72 -12.08
N ALA A 671 -20.75 5.41 -11.79
CA ALA A 671 -21.84 4.48 -12.04
C ALA A 671 -23.09 4.84 -11.20
N LEU A 672 -22.92 5.20 -9.93
CA LEU A 672 -24.03 5.58 -9.07
C LEU A 672 -24.70 6.89 -9.53
N ASP A 673 -23.93 7.88 -9.93
CA ASP A 673 -24.46 9.15 -10.45
C ASP A 673 -25.30 8.92 -11.71
N GLU A 674 -24.83 8.06 -12.62
CA GLU A 674 -25.56 7.65 -13.81
C GLU A 674 -26.84 6.88 -13.45
N ALA A 675 -26.79 6.01 -12.44
CA ALA A 675 -27.96 5.29 -11.95
C ALA A 675 -29.00 6.23 -11.32
N VAL A 676 -28.58 7.22 -10.52
CA VAL A 676 -29.45 8.26 -9.94
C VAL A 676 -30.09 9.10 -11.04
N ARG A 677 -29.33 9.45 -12.08
CA ARG A 677 -29.87 10.17 -13.25
C ARG A 677 -30.99 9.40 -13.94
N ARG A 678 -30.86 8.07 -14.08
CA ARG A 678 -31.91 7.19 -14.63
C ARG A 678 -33.10 7.02 -13.69
N ALA A 679 -32.85 6.96 -12.39
CA ALA A 679 -33.91 6.92 -11.39
C ALA A 679 -34.84 8.14 -11.54
N GLY A 680 -34.27 9.35 -11.70
CA GLY A 680 -35.03 10.57 -11.98
C GLY A 680 -35.80 10.55 -13.32
N ALA A 681 -35.46 9.63 -14.22
CA ALA A 681 -36.17 9.40 -15.49
C ALA A 681 -37.17 8.23 -15.43
N GLY A 682 -37.36 7.59 -14.27
CA GLY A 682 -38.32 6.50 -14.06
C GLY A 682 -37.72 5.08 -14.01
N GLU A 683 -36.40 4.93 -14.00
CA GLU A 683 -35.71 3.62 -13.94
C GLU A 683 -34.86 3.48 -12.67
N PRO A 684 -35.48 3.27 -11.49
CA PRO A 684 -34.79 3.36 -10.19
C PRO A 684 -34.01 2.11 -9.79
N GLU A 685 -34.27 0.95 -10.42
CA GLU A 685 -33.80 -0.36 -9.96
C GLU A 685 -32.27 -0.43 -9.82
N GLU A 686 -31.55 0.09 -10.81
CA GLU A 686 -30.08 0.09 -10.85
C GLU A 686 -29.47 0.88 -9.69
N ALA A 687 -30.05 2.05 -9.38
CA ALA A 687 -29.57 2.94 -8.34
C ALA A 687 -29.74 2.30 -6.95
N VAL A 688 -30.90 1.67 -6.72
CA VAL A 688 -31.21 0.97 -5.47
C VAL A 688 -30.28 -0.21 -5.27
N ARG A 689 -30.09 -1.05 -6.30
CA ARG A 689 -29.22 -2.24 -6.20
C ARG A 689 -27.77 -1.86 -5.93
N LEU A 690 -27.22 -0.89 -6.67
CA LEU A 690 -25.85 -0.45 -6.52
C LEU A 690 -25.62 0.18 -5.13
N ALA A 691 -26.49 1.10 -4.69
CA ALA A 691 -26.34 1.75 -3.39
C ALA A 691 -26.46 0.77 -2.21
N THR A 692 -27.39 -0.19 -2.28
CA THR A 692 -27.53 -1.25 -1.27
C THR A 692 -26.29 -2.15 -1.22
N ALA A 693 -25.72 -2.54 -2.37
CA ALA A 693 -24.52 -3.35 -2.43
C ALA A 693 -23.27 -2.64 -1.85
N LEU A 694 -23.17 -1.32 -2.03
CA LEU A 694 -22.05 -0.51 -1.53
C LEU A 694 -22.15 -0.17 -0.02
N ALA A 695 -23.33 -0.29 0.59
CA ALA A 695 -23.55 0.07 1.98
C ALA A 695 -22.55 -0.57 2.96
N TRP A 696 -22.29 -1.87 2.81
CA TRP A 696 -21.36 -2.56 3.69
C TRP A 696 -19.90 -2.13 3.47
N TRP A 697 -19.49 -1.89 2.23
CA TRP A 697 -18.17 -1.36 1.91
C TRP A 697 -17.96 0.03 2.52
N TRP A 698 -18.95 0.93 2.42
CA TRP A 698 -18.86 2.24 3.04
C TRP A 698 -18.70 2.16 4.56
N LEU A 699 -19.40 1.24 5.24
CA LEU A 699 -19.20 1.02 6.68
C LEU A 699 -17.78 0.51 6.95
N LEU A 700 -17.34 -0.55 6.27
CA LEU A 700 -16.03 -1.18 6.48
C LEU A 700 -14.84 -0.27 6.17
N ARG A 701 -15.02 0.77 5.35
CA ARG A 701 -14.00 1.79 5.02
C ARG A 701 -14.20 3.11 5.76
N GLY A 702 -15.20 3.20 6.63
CA GLY A 702 -15.53 4.44 7.32
C GLY A 702 -15.80 5.60 6.37
N ARG A 703 -16.57 5.35 5.31
CA ARG A 703 -17.06 6.34 4.34
C ARG A 703 -18.51 6.72 4.67
N LEU A 704 -18.76 7.05 5.95
CA LEU A 704 -20.11 7.17 6.50
C LEU A 704 -20.87 8.36 5.88
N THR A 705 -20.20 9.50 5.74
CA THR A 705 -20.77 10.69 5.07
C THR A 705 -21.08 10.43 3.60
N GLU A 706 -20.23 9.67 2.90
CA GLU A 706 -20.48 9.28 1.50
C GLU A 706 -21.70 8.42 1.37
N ALA A 707 -21.80 7.37 2.21
CA ALA A 707 -22.98 6.52 2.26
C ALA A 707 -24.25 7.32 2.48
N ARG A 708 -24.28 8.19 3.51
CA ARG A 708 -25.48 9.00 3.80
C ARG A 708 -25.89 9.86 2.61
N ARG A 709 -24.94 10.60 2.01
CA ARG A 709 -25.21 11.46 0.85
C ARG A 709 -25.72 10.65 -0.35
N SER A 710 -25.03 9.57 -0.68
CA SER A 710 -25.33 8.71 -1.83
C SER A 710 -26.67 8.00 -1.68
N LEU A 711 -26.96 7.43 -0.51
CA LEU A 711 -28.26 6.83 -0.19
C LEU A 711 -29.38 7.89 -0.25
N GLY A 712 -29.13 9.10 0.26
CA GLY A 712 -30.08 10.22 0.20
C GLY A 712 -30.38 10.68 -1.22
N ALA A 713 -29.37 10.74 -2.11
CA ALA A 713 -29.56 11.08 -3.52
C ALA A 713 -30.44 10.05 -4.25
N VAL A 714 -30.23 8.76 -4.00
CA VAL A 714 -31.09 7.70 -4.55
C VAL A 714 -32.51 7.79 -3.97
N LEU A 715 -32.67 8.04 -2.67
CA LEU A 715 -34.00 8.24 -2.06
C LEU A 715 -34.75 9.44 -2.64
N ALA A 716 -34.06 10.53 -2.97
CA ALA A 716 -34.68 11.71 -3.58
C ALA A 716 -35.16 11.48 -5.02
N ALA A 717 -34.56 10.51 -5.72
CA ALA A 717 -34.86 10.17 -7.11
C ALA A 717 -35.80 8.95 -7.25
N THR A 718 -36.31 8.38 -6.15
CA THR A 718 -37.12 7.16 -6.13
C THR A 718 -38.28 7.28 -5.14
N ASP A 719 -39.26 6.38 -5.20
CA ASP A 719 -40.37 6.32 -4.22
C ASP A 719 -39.94 5.80 -2.84
N GLY A 720 -38.66 5.90 -2.49
CA GLY A 720 -38.12 5.59 -1.17
C GLY A 720 -38.21 4.12 -0.76
N PRO A 721 -37.46 3.19 -1.39
CA PRO A 721 -37.47 1.77 -1.00
C PRO A 721 -37.18 1.58 0.50
N PRO A 722 -37.97 0.75 1.20
CA PRO A 722 -37.86 0.64 2.67
C PRO A 722 -36.46 0.23 3.15
N GLU A 723 -35.79 -0.70 2.45
CA GLU A 723 -34.41 -1.11 2.77
C GLU A 723 -33.44 0.08 2.70
N LEU A 724 -33.55 0.90 1.66
CA LEU A 724 -32.67 2.05 1.43
C LEU A 724 -32.90 3.16 2.47
N ALA A 725 -34.17 3.40 2.84
CA ALA A 725 -34.53 4.36 3.87
C ALA A 725 -33.96 3.96 5.25
N LEU A 726 -33.95 2.67 5.57
CA LEU A 726 -33.33 2.15 6.79
C LEU A 726 -31.81 2.29 6.77
N LEU A 727 -31.16 1.94 5.66
CA LEU A 727 -29.72 2.12 5.51
C LEU A 727 -29.34 3.60 5.66
N HIS A 728 -30.05 4.51 4.99
CA HIS A 728 -29.84 5.95 5.11
C HIS A 728 -29.98 6.42 6.57
N SER A 729 -31.01 5.96 7.27
CA SER A 729 -31.24 6.28 8.69
C SER A 729 -30.11 5.76 9.58
N ALA A 730 -29.61 4.55 9.33
CA ALA A 730 -28.48 4.00 10.07
C ALA A 730 -27.19 4.82 9.86
N PHE A 731 -26.90 5.23 8.63
CA PHE A 731 -25.77 6.12 8.35
C PHE A 731 -25.97 7.53 8.90
N ALA A 732 -27.21 8.02 9.00
CA ALA A 732 -27.52 9.28 9.70
C ALA A 732 -27.20 9.18 11.19
N LEU A 733 -27.56 8.08 11.86
CA LEU A 733 -27.17 7.81 13.25
C LEU A 733 -25.64 7.72 13.42
N LEU A 734 -24.97 6.98 12.55
CA LEU A 734 -23.51 6.84 12.56
C LEU A 734 -22.77 8.15 12.23
N THR A 735 -23.44 9.07 11.52
CA THR A 735 -22.93 10.42 11.24
C THR A 735 -23.44 11.46 12.25
N GLY A 736 -24.13 11.04 13.32
CA GLY A 736 -24.48 11.87 14.48
C GLY A 736 -25.60 12.86 14.21
N ASP A 737 -26.51 12.56 13.29
CA ASP A 737 -27.69 13.38 13.02
C ASP A 737 -28.68 13.28 14.21
N PRO A 738 -28.90 14.36 14.97
CA PRO A 738 -29.78 14.34 16.14
C PRO A 738 -31.26 14.13 15.75
N ALA A 739 -31.66 14.52 14.54
CA ALA A 739 -33.03 14.29 14.06
C ALA A 739 -33.27 12.81 13.76
N ALA A 740 -32.26 12.10 13.25
CA ALA A 740 -32.35 10.66 13.05
C ALA A 740 -32.47 9.90 14.37
N ALA A 741 -31.73 10.34 15.40
CA ALA A 741 -31.78 9.78 16.75
C ALA A 741 -33.16 9.98 17.42
N ALA A 742 -33.72 11.19 17.35
CA ALA A 742 -35.06 11.48 17.88
C ALA A 742 -36.16 10.67 17.18
N THR A 743 -36.14 10.65 15.84
CA THR A 743 -37.14 9.92 15.03
C THR A 743 -37.14 8.41 15.30
N THR A 744 -35.96 7.83 15.55
CA THR A 744 -35.84 6.41 15.87
C THR A 744 -36.18 6.09 17.34
N ALA A 745 -36.07 7.05 18.24
CA ALA A 745 -36.41 6.91 19.67
C ALA A 745 -37.91 7.08 19.98
N ASP A 746 -38.63 7.94 19.25
CA ASP A 746 -40.04 8.31 19.52
C ASP A 746 -41.09 7.26 19.06
N GLY A 747 -40.75 5.97 19.05
CA GLY A 747 -41.70 4.88 18.79
C GLY A 747 -42.20 4.73 17.35
N HIS A 748 -41.91 5.69 16.45
CA HIS A 748 -42.07 5.58 14.99
C HIS A 748 -40.88 4.89 14.32
N GLY A 749 -40.07 4.16 15.11
CA GLY A 749 -38.76 3.67 14.74
C GLY A 749 -38.74 2.73 13.52
N PRO A 750 -37.57 2.26 13.08
CA PRO A 750 -37.37 1.57 11.79
C PRO A 750 -38.15 0.25 11.61
N ALA A 751 -38.82 -0.24 12.65
CA ALA A 751 -39.47 -1.55 12.64
C ALA A 751 -40.69 -1.68 11.72
N PRO A 752 -41.67 -0.75 11.65
CA PRO A 752 -42.80 -0.85 10.73
C PRO A 752 -42.34 -0.74 9.28
N ALA A 753 -41.40 0.16 8.98
CA ALA A 753 -40.80 0.27 7.64
C ALA A 753 -40.05 -1.01 7.22
N SER A 754 -39.43 -1.71 8.18
CA SER A 754 -38.75 -2.98 7.90
C SER A 754 -39.70 -4.10 7.45
N GLU A 755 -41.00 -4.07 7.79
CA GLU A 755 -41.96 -5.10 7.40
C GLU A 755 -42.21 -5.14 5.89
N ALA A 756 -41.97 -4.03 5.22
CA ALA A 756 -42.06 -3.94 3.77
C ALA A 756 -40.85 -4.54 3.03
N ILE A 757 -39.83 -5.05 3.74
CA ILE A 757 -38.67 -5.75 3.16
C ILE A 757 -38.97 -7.25 3.10
N PRO A 758 -39.18 -7.87 1.92
CA PRO A 758 -39.66 -9.26 1.84
C PRO A 758 -38.60 -10.30 2.23
N ASP A 759 -37.32 -10.04 1.95
CA ASP A 759 -36.23 -10.94 2.30
C ASP A 759 -35.89 -10.81 3.80
N PRO A 760 -36.08 -11.88 4.61
CA PRO A 760 -35.85 -11.82 6.05
C PRO A 760 -34.39 -11.54 6.43
N VAL A 761 -33.42 -11.97 5.62
CA VAL A 761 -31.99 -11.74 5.89
C VAL A 761 -31.64 -10.28 5.61
N ARG A 762 -32.08 -9.71 4.49
CA ARG A 762 -31.90 -8.27 4.19
C ARG A 762 -32.57 -7.39 5.23
N ARG A 763 -33.81 -7.74 5.61
CA ARG A 763 -34.55 -7.07 6.68
C ARG A 763 -33.76 -7.08 7.99
N ALA A 764 -33.23 -8.24 8.39
CA ALA A 764 -32.43 -8.38 9.60
C ALA A 764 -31.13 -7.57 9.55
N ARG A 765 -30.44 -7.52 8.40
CA ARG A 765 -29.23 -6.71 8.20
C ARG A 765 -29.50 -5.21 8.35
N ALA A 766 -30.57 -4.71 7.74
CA ALA A 766 -30.96 -3.30 7.87
C ALA A 766 -31.31 -2.94 9.32
N LEU A 767 -32.06 -3.80 10.02
CA LEU A 767 -32.37 -3.63 11.44
C LEU A 767 -31.14 -3.67 12.34
N TRP A 768 -30.22 -4.62 12.09
CA TRP A 768 -28.96 -4.72 12.83
C TRP A 768 -28.08 -3.48 12.63
N LEU A 769 -27.99 -2.95 11.41
CA LEU A 769 -27.21 -1.73 11.16
C LEU A 769 -27.81 -0.51 11.86
N CYS A 770 -29.14 -0.39 11.90
CA CYS A 770 -29.82 0.63 12.72
C CYS A 770 -29.52 0.44 14.22
N ALA A 771 -29.56 -0.80 14.72
CA ALA A 771 -29.21 -1.10 16.10
C ALA A 771 -27.77 -0.73 16.44
N TYR A 772 -26.84 -1.00 15.51
CA TYR A 772 -25.43 -0.61 15.62
C TYR A 772 -25.27 0.92 15.61
N GLY A 773 -26.00 1.63 14.75
CA GLY A 773 -26.06 3.09 14.72
C GLY A 773 -26.60 3.69 16.03
N LEU A 774 -27.68 3.14 16.58
CA LEU A 774 -28.25 3.57 17.86
C LEU A 774 -27.27 3.35 19.01
N PHE A 775 -26.57 2.20 19.04
CA PHE A 775 -25.52 1.95 20.02
C PHE A 775 -24.41 3.00 19.92
N SER A 776 -23.95 3.29 18.71
CA SER A 776 -22.91 4.29 18.44
C SER A 776 -23.35 5.72 18.78
N ALA A 777 -24.66 6.00 18.74
CA ALA A 777 -25.25 7.27 19.18
C ALA A 777 -25.59 7.30 20.69
N GLY A 778 -25.33 6.23 21.43
CA GLY A 778 -25.56 6.13 22.88
C GLY A 778 -26.96 5.68 23.30
N HIS A 779 -27.84 5.33 22.36
CA HIS A 779 -29.21 4.87 22.62
C HIS A 779 -29.27 3.35 22.84
N THR A 780 -28.80 2.90 24.00
CA THR A 780 -28.63 1.46 24.32
C THR A 780 -29.94 0.66 24.36
N ALA A 781 -31.02 1.23 24.90
CA ALA A 781 -32.32 0.56 24.97
C ALA A 781 -32.89 0.27 23.58
N GLY A 782 -32.99 1.30 22.72
CA GLY A 782 -33.45 1.15 21.34
C GLY A 782 -32.55 0.24 20.50
N SER A 783 -31.23 0.30 20.71
CA SER A 783 -30.28 -0.64 20.10
C SER A 783 -30.60 -2.09 20.49
N GLY A 784 -30.82 -2.36 21.78
CA GLY A 784 -31.16 -3.69 22.28
C GLY A 784 -32.43 -4.26 21.67
N GLU A 785 -33.49 -3.46 21.57
CA GLU A 785 -34.76 -3.89 20.97
C GLU A 785 -34.63 -4.25 19.48
N LEU A 786 -33.98 -3.39 18.68
CA LEU A 786 -33.77 -3.66 17.26
C LEU A 786 -32.83 -4.85 17.03
N ASN A 787 -31.77 -4.96 17.83
CA ASN A 787 -30.83 -6.06 17.74
C ASN A 787 -31.49 -7.41 18.10
N ALA A 788 -32.40 -7.43 19.08
CA ALA A 788 -33.16 -8.64 19.43
C ALA A 788 -34.04 -9.11 18.26
N ARG A 789 -34.73 -8.20 17.57
CA ARG A 789 -35.53 -8.52 16.38
C ARG A 789 -34.65 -9.04 15.23
N ALA A 790 -33.52 -8.40 14.98
CA ALA A 790 -32.56 -8.85 13.97
C ALA A 790 -32.03 -10.26 14.27
N LEU A 791 -31.66 -10.53 15.54
CA LEU A 791 -31.17 -11.84 15.97
C LEU A 791 -32.22 -12.95 15.74
N THR A 792 -33.50 -12.68 16.05
CA THR A 792 -34.59 -13.65 15.80
C THR A 792 -34.69 -13.98 14.31
N LEU A 793 -34.65 -12.97 13.44
CA LEU A 793 -34.73 -13.16 12.00
C LEU A 793 -33.50 -13.92 11.45
N PHE A 794 -32.28 -13.56 11.87
CA PHE A 794 -31.07 -14.25 11.46
C PHE A 794 -31.06 -15.73 11.89
N THR A 795 -31.48 -16.00 13.13
CA THR A 795 -31.56 -17.37 13.65
C THR A 795 -32.58 -18.20 12.87
N ALA A 796 -33.77 -17.63 12.59
CA ALA A 796 -34.80 -18.31 11.81
C ALA A 796 -34.37 -18.59 10.36
N ALA A 797 -33.60 -17.68 9.76
CA ALA A 797 -33.07 -17.81 8.41
C ALA A 797 -31.81 -18.70 8.31
N GLY A 798 -31.21 -19.10 9.44
CA GLY A 798 -29.93 -19.83 9.47
C GLY A 798 -28.73 -18.99 9.02
N ASP A 799 -28.84 -17.66 9.02
CA ASP A 799 -27.77 -16.75 8.61
C ASP A 799 -26.69 -16.67 9.70
N ARG A 800 -25.59 -17.38 9.47
CA ARG A 800 -24.50 -17.51 10.45
C ARG A 800 -23.83 -16.17 10.76
N TRP A 801 -23.58 -15.38 9.71
CA TRP A 801 -22.91 -14.08 9.85
C TRP A 801 -23.76 -13.11 10.68
N GLY A 802 -25.03 -12.93 10.33
CA GLY A 802 -25.93 -12.04 11.04
C GLY A 802 -26.20 -12.49 12.47
N THR A 803 -26.26 -13.80 12.72
CA THR A 803 -26.32 -14.34 14.08
C THR A 803 -25.10 -13.93 14.89
N ALA A 804 -23.89 -14.08 14.34
CA ALA A 804 -22.66 -13.66 15.01
C ALA A 804 -22.62 -12.15 15.26
N ALA A 805 -23.02 -11.33 14.28
CA ALA A 805 -23.06 -9.88 14.39
C ALA A 805 -24.03 -9.41 15.47
N ALA A 806 -25.23 -9.99 15.54
CA ALA A 806 -26.23 -9.64 16.54
C ALA A 806 -25.84 -10.11 17.95
N LEU A 807 -25.20 -11.29 18.07
CA LEU A 807 -24.62 -11.76 19.34
C LEU A 807 -23.47 -10.86 19.82
N GLY A 808 -22.61 -10.42 18.89
CA GLY A 808 -21.50 -9.49 19.20
C GLY A 808 -22.01 -8.16 19.75
N LEU A 809 -22.98 -7.54 19.07
CA LEU A 809 -23.61 -6.30 19.54
C LEU A 809 -24.33 -6.50 20.89
N ARG A 810 -25.00 -7.65 21.08
CA ARG A 810 -25.65 -7.97 22.37
C ARG A 810 -24.63 -8.13 23.50
N ALA A 811 -23.46 -8.71 23.23
CA ALA A 811 -22.37 -8.82 24.20
C ALA A 811 -21.84 -7.44 24.59
N THR A 812 -21.69 -6.51 23.64
CA THR A 812 -21.30 -5.12 23.92
C THR A 812 -22.35 -4.39 24.76
N LEU A 813 -23.64 -4.56 24.45
CA LEU A 813 -24.73 -4.01 25.28
C LEU A 813 -24.73 -4.62 26.69
N ALA A 814 -24.48 -5.93 26.81
CA ALA A 814 -24.39 -6.62 28.10
C ALA A 814 -23.22 -6.07 28.95
N LEU A 815 -22.09 -5.70 28.33
CA LEU A 815 -21.00 -5.02 29.03
C LEU A 815 -21.46 -3.70 29.64
N VAL A 816 -22.16 -2.86 28.86
CA VAL A 816 -22.66 -1.56 29.33
C VAL A 816 -23.66 -1.71 30.48
N CYS A 817 -24.53 -2.72 30.41
CA CYS A 817 -25.51 -3.01 31.46
C CYS A 817 -24.94 -3.82 32.65
N GLY A 818 -23.67 -4.24 32.61
CA GLY A 818 -23.04 -5.04 33.67
C GLY A 818 -23.44 -6.53 33.69
N ASP A 819 -24.11 -7.07 32.65
CA ASP A 819 -24.40 -8.50 32.52
C ASP A 819 -23.17 -9.27 32.00
N LEU A 820 -22.25 -9.57 32.92
CA LEU A 820 -21.00 -10.29 32.60
C LEU A 820 -21.24 -11.73 32.11
N ALA A 821 -22.35 -12.35 32.50
CA ALA A 821 -22.69 -13.72 32.09
C ALA A 821 -23.21 -13.74 30.66
N GLY A 822 -24.12 -12.83 30.31
CA GLY A 822 -24.59 -12.61 28.94
C GLY A 822 -23.44 -12.24 28.00
N LEU A 823 -22.59 -11.29 28.40
CA LEU A 823 -21.39 -10.90 27.66
C LEU A 823 -20.52 -12.12 27.32
N GLY A 824 -20.17 -12.94 28.31
CA GLY A 824 -19.30 -14.10 28.10
C GLY A 824 -19.88 -15.15 27.15
N ARG A 825 -21.17 -15.48 27.30
CA ARG A 825 -21.86 -16.45 26.44
C ARG A 825 -21.94 -15.98 24.99
N ASP A 826 -22.47 -14.77 24.78
CA ASP A 826 -22.75 -14.25 23.44
C ASP A 826 -21.47 -13.82 22.73
N GLY A 827 -20.55 -13.15 23.44
CA GLY A 827 -19.29 -12.70 22.87
C GLY A 827 -18.41 -13.87 22.42
N THR A 828 -18.27 -14.92 23.23
CA THR A 828 -17.47 -16.10 22.86
C THR A 828 -18.08 -16.84 21.68
N ARG A 829 -19.42 -16.95 21.63
CA ARG A 829 -20.11 -17.60 20.52
C ARG A 829 -19.98 -16.78 19.22
N SER A 830 -20.09 -15.46 19.32
CA SER A 830 -19.89 -14.53 18.19
C SER A 830 -18.47 -14.65 17.62
N ALA A 831 -17.45 -14.58 18.49
CA ALA A 831 -16.04 -14.66 18.10
C ALA A 831 -15.73 -15.98 17.35
N LEU A 832 -16.23 -17.10 17.86
CA LEU A 832 -16.07 -18.41 17.23
C LEU A 832 -16.67 -18.45 15.82
N ILE A 833 -17.88 -17.94 15.64
CA ILE A 833 -18.54 -17.96 14.33
C ILE A 833 -17.80 -17.06 13.33
N PHE A 834 -17.37 -15.86 13.73
CA PHE A 834 -16.61 -14.98 12.84
C PHE A 834 -15.26 -15.58 12.44
N ARG A 835 -14.56 -16.24 13.38
CA ARG A 835 -13.32 -16.97 13.11
C ARG A 835 -13.53 -18.10 12.09
N GLU A 836 -14.61 -18.86 12.21
CA GLU A 836 -14.96 -19.91 11.24
C GLU A 836 -15.36 -19.38 9.85
N LEU A 837 -15.94 -18.17 9.79
CA LEU A 837 -16.28 -17.48 8.53
C LEU A 837 -15.07 -16.79 7.87
N GLY A 838 -13.99 -16.57 8.64
CA GLY A 838 -12.84 -15.79 8.20
C GLY A 838 -13.11 -14.28 8.14
N ASP A 839 -14.15 -13.78 8.83
CA ASP A 839 -14.46 -12.34 8.87
C ASP A 839 -13.63 -11.66 9.98
N ARG A 840 -12.58 -10.96 9.56
CA ARG A 840 -11.65 -10.26 10.46
C ARG A 840 -12.30 -9.07 11.15
N TRP A 841 -13.11 -8.30 10.43
CA TRP A 841 -13.81 -7.15 11.01
C TRP A 841 -14.78 -7.60 12.10
N GLY A 842 -15.57 -8.63 11.84
CA GLY A 842 -16.52 -9.18 12.81
C GLY A 842 -15.82 -9.76 14.04
N GLU A 843 -14.73 -10.51 13.86
CA GLU A 843 -13.93 -11.06 14.97
C GLU A 843 -13.37 -9.92 15.84
N LEU A 844 -12.85 -8.85 15.23
CA LEU A 844 -12.35 -7.66 15.92
C LEU A 844 -13.41 -7.00 16.81
N GLN A 845 -14.67 -6.92 16.37
CA GLN A 845 -15.76 -6.34 17.18
C GLN A 845 -16.01 -7.10 18.51
N THR A 846 -15.59 -8.36 18.61
CA THR A 846 -15.73 -9.16 19.83
C THR A 846 -14.58 -8.98 20.82
N VAL A 847 -13.46 -8.38 20.39
CA VAL A 847 -12.23 -8.26 21.19
C VAL A 847 -12.45 -7.37 22.39
N SER A 848 -12.98 -6.16 22.19
CA SER A 848 -13.20 -5.18 23.26
C SER A 848 -14.04 -5.73 24.41
N PRO A 849 -15.28 -6.26 24.18
CA PRO A 849 -16.09 -6.78 25.28
C PRO A 849 -15.45 -7.99 25.98
N LEU A 850 -14.83 -8.91 25.24
CA LEU A 850 -14.24 -10.11 25.83
C LEU A 850 -12.94 -9.83 26.58
N ALA A 851 -12.12 -8.88 26.12
CA ALA A 851 -10.95 -8.41 26.84
C ALA A 851 -11.34 -7.71 28.15
N ALA A 852 -12.39 -6.87 28.11
CA ALA A 852 -12.92 -6.25 29.33
C ALA A 852 -13.46 -7.29 30.32
N LEU A 853 -14.17 -8.33 29.85
CA LEU A 853 -14.62 -9.43 30.72
C LEU A 853 -13.45 -10.16 31.37
N ALA A 854 -12.40 -10.45 30.60
CA ALA A 854 -11.19 -11.10 31.10
C ALA A 854 -10.47 -10.23 32.14
N GLU A 855 -10.34 -8.93 31.90
CA GLU A 855 -9.79 -7.96 32.86
C GLU A 855 -10.59 -7.94 34.16
N ILE A 856 -11.92 -7.84 34.08
CA ILE A 856 -12.81 -7.82 35.27
C ILE A 856 -12.69 -9.11 36.10
N LYS A 857 -12.46 -10.24 35.44
CA LYS A 857 -12.26 -11.54 36.10
C LYS A 857 -10.82 -11.76 36.62
N GLY A 858 -9.91 -10.82 36.37
CA GLY A 858 -8.48 -10.96 36.70
C GLY A 858 -7.72 -11.93 35.78
N ALA A 859 -8.31 -12.35 34.66
CA ALA A 859 -7.66 -13.23 33.67
C ALA A 859 -6.81 -12.40 32.69
N TYR A 860 -5.78 -11.72 33.21
CA TYR A 860 -5.00 -10.73 32.44
C TYR A 860 -4.27 -11.31 31.22
N GLU A 861 -3.80 -12.56 31.28
CA GLU A 861 -3.19 -13.24 30.12
C GLU A 861 -4.20 -13.44 28.97
N ASP A 862 -5.47 -13.74 29.30
CA ASP A 862 -6.54 -13.87 28.30
C ASP A 862 -6.86 -12.50 27.68
N ALA A 863 -6.91 -11.45 28.50
CA ALA A 863 -7.13 -10.09 28.05
C ALA A 863 -5.99 -9.63 27.12
N GLU A 864 -4.73 -9.85 27.49
CA GLU A 864 -3.56 -9.47 26.70
C GLU A 864 -3.52 -10.19 25.35
N ARG A 865 -3.82 -11.50 25.34
CA ARG A 865 -3.89 -12.29 24.10
C ARG A 865 -4.96 -11.73 23.16
N ARG A 866 -6.15 -11.43 23.67
CA ARG A 866 -7.25 -10.85 22.87
C ARG A 866 -6.90 -9.48 22.30
N GLN A 867 -6.26 -8.62 23.10
CA GLN A 867 -5.84 -7.30 22.64
C GLN A 867 -4.76 -7.41 21.54
N HIS A 868 -3.81 -8.34 21.65
CA HIS A 868 -2.82 -8.60 20.59
C HIS A 868 -3.46 -9.17 19.31
N GLU A 869 -4.34 -10.16 19.42
CA GLU A 869 -5.07 -10.71 18.27
C GLU A 869 -5.87 -9.60 17.57
N GLY A 870 -6.58 -8.76 18.34
CA GLY A 870 -7.30 -7.61 17.81
C GLY A 870 -6.40 -6.55 17.16
N LEU A 871 -5.21 -6.30 17.72
CA LEU A 871 -4.24 -5.37 17.14
C LEU A 871 -3.77 -5.83 15.75
N LEU A 872 -3.55 -7.13 15.58
CA LEU A 872 -3.18 -7.71 14.28
C LEU A 872 -4.31 -7.56 13.27
N MET A 873 -5.55 -7.86 13.65
CA MET A 873 -6.73 -7.71 12.78
C MET A 873 -6.95 -6.24 12.39
N ALA A 874 -6.82 -5.31 13.34
CA ALA A 874 -6.97 -3.88 13.08
C ALA A 874 -5.92 -3.37 12.08
N ARG A 875 -4.64 -3.79 12.21
CA ARG A 875 -3.58 -3.47 11.25
C ARG A 875 -3.82 -4.09 9.88
N GLU A 876 -4.27 -5.34 9.83
CA GLU A 876 -4.59 -6.03 8.57
C GLU A 876 -5.67 -5.30 7.77
N LEU A 877 -6.65 -4.70 8.46
CA LEU A 877 -7.79 -4.00 7.86
C LEU A 877 -7.58 -2.49 7.68
N GLY A 878 -6.46 -1.94 8.16
CA GLY A 878 -6.19 -0.49 8.16
C GLY A 878 -7.21 0.28 9.01
N LEU A 879 -7.48 -0.21 10.23
CA LEU A 879 -8.40 0.38 11.20
C LEU A 879 -7.62 1.11 12.31
N GLU A 880 -7.04 2.26 12.00
CA GLU A 880 -6.12 2.97 12.91
C GLU A 880 -6.74 3.39 14.25
N ALA A 881 -8.03 3.77 14.27
CA ALA A 881 -8.73 4.04 15.53
C ALA A 881 -8.80 2.78 16.43
N GLU A 882 -9.00 1.60 15.84
CA GLU A 882 -8.97 0.33 16.56
C GLU A 882 -7.54 -0.04 16.99
N VAL A 883 -6.51 0.24 16.16
CA VAL A 883 -5.11 0.06 16.53
C VAL A 883 -4.78 0.87 17.79
N SER A 884 -5.15 2.15 17.82
CA SER A 884 -5.03 3.01 19.00
C SER A 884 -5.75 2.41 20.22
N ALA A 885 -7.01 1.98 20.04
CA ALA A 885 -7.78 1.41 21.14
C ALA A 885 -7.18 0.11 21.70
N ARG A 886 -6.64 -0.77 20.84
CA ARG A 886 -5.97 -2.02 21.26
C ARG A 886 -4.65 -1.74 21.97
N LEU A 887 -3.86 -0.78 21.50
CA LEU A 887 -2.62 -0.34 22.16
C LEU A 887 -2.90 0.24 23.55
N SER A 888 -3.92 1.09 23.68
CA SER A 888 -4.33 1.60 25.00
C SER A 888 -4.86 0.50 25.92
N GLY A 889 -5.56 -0.49 25.38
CA GLY A 889 -5.94 -1.69 26.13
C GLY A 889 -4.73 -2.48 26.66
N LEU A 890 -3.70 -2.67 25.83
CA LEU A 890 -2.43 -3.28 26.25
C LEU A 890 -1.69 -2.43 27.28
N GLY A 891 -1.68 -1.10 27.12
CA GLY A 891 -1.08 -0.16 28.08
C GLY A 891 -1.73 -0.28 29.45
N ARG A 892 -3.07 -0.36 29.48
CA ARG A 892 -3.83 -0.59 30.72
C ARG A 892 -3.49 -1.92 31.39
N LEU A 893 -3.33 -3.00 30.63
CA LEU A 893 -2.91 -4.30 31.18
C LEU A 893 -1.48 -4.24 31.74
N ALA A 894 -0.57 -3.52 31.08
CA ALA A 894 0.79 -3.27 31.59
C ALA A 894 0.76 -2.47 32.91
N LEU A 895 -0.12 -1.46 33.04
CA LEU A 895 -0.34 -0.75 34.31
C LEU A 895 -0.80 -1.68 35.44
N LEU A 896 -1.69 -2.62 35.16
CA LEU A 896 -2.17 -3.60 36.14
C LEU A 896 -1.06 -4.59 36.53
N ALA A 897 -0.17 -4.93 35.59
CA ALA A 897 1.03 -5.73 35.84
C ALA A 897 2.19 -4.94 36.49
N ARG A 898 2.02 -3.62 36.71
CA ARG A 898 3.04 -2.69 37.22
C ARG A 898 4.28 -2.54 36.33
N ASP A 899 4.13 -2.80 35.04
CA ASP A 899 5.14 -2.51 34.01
C ASP A 899 4.88 -1.10 33.44
N PHE A 900 5.30 -0.09 34.20
CA PHE A 900 4.98 1.31 33.91
C PHE A 900 5.71 1.84 32.66
N ASP A 901 6.89 1.32 32.35
CA ASP A 901 7.64 1.69 31.14
C ASP A 901 6.90 1.21 29.89
N ARG A 902 6.53 -0.08 29.86
CA ARG A 902 5.74 -0.63 28.75
C ARG A 902 4.38 0.04 28.63
N ALA A 903 3.72 0.35 29.74
CA ALA A 903 2.45 1.07 29.73
C ALA A 903 2.57 2.45 29.09
N ARG A 904 3.61 3.20 29.44
CA ARG A 904 3.91 4.51 28.86
C ARG A 904 4.12 4.41 27.36
N ASP A 905 5.00 3.52 26.92
CA ASP A 905 5.32 3.32 25.49
C ASP A 905 4.08 2.98 24.67
N LEU A 906 3.20 2.14 25.20
CA LEU A 906 1.96 1.73 24.52
C LEU A 906 0.95 2.88 24.43
N HIS A 907 0.76 3.65 25.52
CA HIS A 907 -0.14 4.80 25.52
C HIS A 907 0.40 5.97 24.69
N GLU A 908 1.72 6.19 24.63
CA GLU A 908 2.31 7.18 23.73
C GLU A 908 2.10 6.80 22.26
N GLN A 909 2.28 5.53 21.90
CA GLN A 909 1.97 5.03 20.57
C GLN A 909 0.49 5.19 20.22
N ALA A 910 -0.41 4.83 21.14
CA ALA A 910 -1.85 4.97 20.95
C ALA A 910 -2.25 6.45 20.76
N ARG A 911 -1.74 7.36 21.61
CA ARG A 911 -2.01 8.80 21.52
C ARG A 911 -1.54 9.37 20.19
N ARG A 912 -0.35 8.99 19.72
CA ARG A 912 0.16 9.41 18.41
C ARG A 912 -0.74 8.95 17.26
N ILE A 913 -1.11 7.66 17.24
CA ILE A 913 -2.00 7.13 16.20
C ILE A 913 -3.38 7.80 16.25
N ALA A 914 -3.92 8.05 17.45
CA ALA A 914 -5.18 8.76 17.59
C ALA A 914 -5.12 10.20 17.05
N ALA A 915 -4.06 10.95 17.40
CA ALA A 915 -3.82 12.30 16.87
C ALA A 915 -3.67 12.29 15.35
N GLU A 916 -2.96 11.30 14.80
CA GLU A 916 -2.81 11.10 13.37
C GLU A 916 -4.15 10.87 12.62
N GLN A 917 -5.17 10.41 13.34
CA GLN A 917 -6.52 10.18 12.79
C GLN A 917 -7.49 11.32 13.10
N GLY A 918 -7.06 12.35 13.84
CA GLY A 918 -7.96 13.36 14.43
C GLY A 918 -8.97 12.74 15.39
N TYR A 919 -8.61 11.61 16.03
CA TYR A 919 -9.46 10.84 16.92
C TYR A 919 -9.30 11.32 18.38
N LYS A 920 -9.90 12.48 18.68
CA LYS A 920 -9.80 13.14 19.99
C LYS A 920 -10.06 12.22 21.19
N TYR A 921 -11.05 11.34 21.12
CA TYR A 921 -11.33 10.41 22.24
C TYR A 921 -10.22 9.39 22.45
N GLY A 922 -9.59 8.91 21.38
CA GLY A 922 -8.42 8.04 21.48
C GLY A 922 -7.24 8.75 22.11
N GLU A 923 -7.05 10.05 21.81
CA GLU A 923 -6.03 10.89 22.45
C GLU A 923 -6.30 11.04 23.95
N ILE A 924 -7.50 11.47 24.33
CA ILE A 924 -7.92 11.61 25.74
C ILE A 924 -7.74 10.29 26.50
N HIS A 925 -8.19 9.17 25.93
CA HIS A 925 -8.11 7.87 26.59
C HIS A 925 -6.66 7.42 26.79
N SER A 926 -5.80 7.63 25.79
CA SER A 926 -4.39 7.27 25.86
C SER A 926 -3.64 8.17 26.84
N GLU A 927 -3.95 9.47 26.86
CA GLU A 927 -3.35 10.43 27.78
C GLU A 927 -3.80 10.22 29.23
N MET A 928 -5.06 9.84 29.45
CA MET A 928 -5.51 9.38 30.76
C MET A 928 -4.70 8.15 31.23
N GLY A 929 -4.38 7.24 30.31
CA GLY A 929 -3.46 6.12 30.59
C GLY A 929 -2.06 6.57 30.99
N LEU A 930 -1.50 7.59 30.34
CA LEU A 930 -0.21 8.20 30.71
C LEU A 930 -0.27 8.86 32.10
N ALA A 931 -1.34 9.61 32.40
CA ALA A 931 -1.54 10.22 33.71
C ALA A 931 -1.59 9.17 34.83
N LEU A 932 -2.37 8.09 34.62
CA LEU A 932 -2.47 6.97 35.56
C LEU A 932 -1.12 6.27 35.78
N GLY A 933 -0.35 6.08 34.71
CA GLY A 933 1.00 5.48 34.78
C GLY A 933 2.00 6.36 35.52
N ALA A 934 2.01 7.66 35.22
CA ALA A 934 2.87 8.64 35.89
C ALA A 934 2.56 8.71 37.40
N ARG A 935 1.28 8.78 37.78
CA ARG A 935 0.89 8.78 39.20
C ARG A 935 1.34 7.50 39.92
N ARG A 936 1.11 6.33 39.31
CA ARG A 936 1.45 5.03 39.93
C ARG A 936 2.95 4.75 39.99
N SER A 937 3.75 5.37 39.12
CA SER A 937 5.22 5.33 39.16
C SER A 937 5.84 6.40 40.07
N GLY A 938 5.03 7.36 40.54
CA GLY A 938 5.45 8.42 41.47
C GLY A 938 5.83 9.75 40.80
N ASP A 939 5.74 9.87 39.48
CA ASP A 939 5.93 11.12 38.75
C ASP A 939 4.64 11.95 38.77
N LEU A 940 4.40 12.60 39.90
CA LEU A 940 3.18 13.35 40.15
C LEU A 940 3.08 14.63 39.29
N ASP A 941 4.22 15.20 38.90
CA ASP A 941 4.26 16.39 38.05
C ASP A 941 3.85 16.06 36.61
N ALA A 942 4.35 14.96 36.05
CA ALA A 942 3.92 14.48 34.74
C ALA A 942 2.44 14.07 34.75
N ALA A 943 1.97 13.40 35.81
CA ALA A 943 0.58 13.02 35.96
C ALA A 943 -0.36 14.24 35.92
N GLU A 944 -0.04 15.28 36.69
CA GLU A 944 -0.82 16.51 36.73
C GLU A 944 -0.77 17.28 35.41
N ALA A 945 0.37 17.30 34.72
CA ALA A 945 0.52 17.94 33.41
C ALA A 945 -0.42 17.31 32.37
N HIS A 946 -0.49 15.98 32.31
CA HIS A 946 -1.42 15.27 31.43
C HIS A 946 -2.88 15.55 31.77
N LEU A 947 -3.27 15.52 33.05
CA LEU A 947 -4.66 15.80 33.45
C LEU A 947 -5.08 17.24 33.12
N ARG A 948 -4.19 18.22 33.31
CA ARG A 948 -4.45 19.62 32.92
C ARG A 948 -4.55 19.77 31.40
N HIS A 949 -3.71 19.06 30.64
CA HIS A 949 -3.81 19.05 29.18
C HIS A 949 -5.15 18.48 28.71
N ILE A 950 -5.62 17.38 29.31
CA ILE A 950 -6.95 16.83 29.02
C ILE A 950 -8.04 17.88 29.31
N ARG A 951 -8.02 18.50 30.49
CA ARG A 951 -9.01 19.50 30.93
C ARG A 951 -9.06 20.71 30.01
N ASP A 952 -7.90 21.29 29.71
CA ASP A 952 -7.80 22.57 29.03
C ASP A 952 -7.83 22.41 27.50
N GLY A 953 -7.29 21.31 26.98
CA GLY A 953 -7.17 21.02 25.54
C GLY A 953 -8.41 20.41 24.90
N TYR A 954 -9.29 19.77 25.69
CA TYR A 954 -10.48 19.06 25.19
C TYR A 954 -11.79 19.49 25.89
N ALA A 955 -11.85 20.72 26.39
CA ALA A 955 -13.04 21.27 27.05
C ALA A 955 -14.31 21.22 26.16
N ASP A 956 -14.15 21.22 24.83
CA ASP A 956 -15.24 21.12 23.86
C ASP A 956 -15.81 19.70 23.69
N VAL A 957 -15.11 18.68 24.19
CA VAL A 957 -15.46 17.25 24.02
C VAL A 957 -15.57 16.52 25.37
N SER A 958 -15.46 17.25 26.49
CA SER A 958 -15.51 16.63 27.82
C SER A 958 -16.89 16.05 28.14
N SER A 959 -16.88 15.08 29.06
CA SER A 959 -18.08 14.41 29.55
C SER A 959 -18.09 14.36 31.06
N GLN A 960 -19.26 14.29 31.67
CA GLN A 960 -19.38 14.14 33.13
C GLN A 960 -18.58 12.94 33.67
N ALA A 961 -18.59 11.80 32.98
CA ALA A 961 -17.78 10.64 33.39
C ALA A 961 -16.26 10.90 33.26
N GLY A 962 -15.83 11.61 32.22
CA GLY A 962 -14.45 12.03 32.05
C GLY A 962 -14.01 13.06 33.10
N ASP A 963 -14.85 14.05 33.37
CA ASP A 963 -14.63 15.09 34.39
C ASP A 963 -14.54 14.47 35.79
N HIS A 964 -15.41 13.50 36.10
CA HIS A 964 -15.34 12.72 37.34
C HIS A 964 -13.99 12.04 37.50
N LEU A 965 -13.53 11.30 36.48
CA LEU A 965 -12.26 10.59 36.54
C LEU A 965 -11.08 11.58 36.66
N LEU A 966 -11.14 12.70 35.95
CA LEU A 966 -10.13 13.76 36.02
C LEU A 966 -10.02 14.34 37.44
N LEU A 967 -11.16 14.67 38.06
CA LEU A 967 -11.21 15.15 39.44
C LEU A 967 -10.72 14.10 40.43
N ALA A 968 -11.11 12.84 40.26
CA ALA A 968 -10.64 11.77 41.12
C ALA A 968 -9.11 11.61 41.05
N GLU A 969 -8.53 11.65 39.85
CA GLU A 969 -7.08 11.51 39.67
C GLU A 969 -6.31 12.75 40.19
N LEU A 970 -6.83 13.97 40.03
CA LEU A 970 -6.28 15.17 40.67
C LEU A 970 -6.33 15.07 42.20
N GLY A 971 -7.42 14.54 42.75
CA GLY A 971 -7.57 14.29 44.19
C GLY A 971 -6.52 13.33 44.73
N PHE A 972 -6.28 12.20 44.03
CA PHE A 972 -5.23 11.25 44.41
C PHE A 972 -3.82 11.84 44.29
N ILE A 973 -3.56 12.74 43.33
CA ILE A 973 -2.28 13.45 43.24
C ILE A 973 -2.08 14.39 44.43
N ALA A 974 -3.11 15.16 44.80
CA ALA A 974 -3.08 16.03 45.97
C ALA A 974 -2.84 15.22 47.26
N GLU A 975 -3.51 14.07 47.39
CA GLU A 975 -3.31 13.15 48.51
C GLU A 975 -1.85 12.68 48.61
N LEU A 976 -1.27 12.20 47.50
CA LEU A 976 0.11 11.73 47.45
C LEU A 976 1.15 12.83 47.70
N ARG A 977 0.80 14.10 47.48
CA ARG A 977 1.62 15.27 47.84
C ARG A 977 1.42 15.73 49.29
N GLY A 978 0.46 15.15 50.01
CA GLY A 978 0.11 15.54 51.39
C GLY A 978 -0.81 16.75 51.49
N ASP A 979 -1.45 17.18 50.40
CA ASP A 979 -2.45 18.25 50.38
C ASP A 979 -3.85 17.69 50.63
N ALA A 980 -4.19 17.52 51.91
CA ALA A 980 -5.47 16.96 52.33
C ALA A 980 -6.67 17.84 51.94
N GLU A 981 -6.52 19.18 51.95
CA GLU A 981 -7.59 20.11 51.62
C GLU A 981 -7.90 20.08 50.11
N GLY A 982 -6.85 20.11 49.27
CA GLY A 982 -6.99 19.96 47.82
C GLY A 982 -7.54 18.60 47.42
N ALA A 983 -7.10 17.51 48.06
CA ALA A 983 -7.60 16.16 47.81
C ALA A 983 -9.10 16.05 48.13
N ALA A 984 -9.52 16.53 49.31
CA ALA A 984 -10.93 16.51 49.71
C ALA A 984 -11.81 17.36 48.77
N ALA A 985 -11.35 18.54 48.37
CA ALA A 985 -12.08 19.41 47.45
C ALA A 985 -12.36 18.71 46.10
N HIS A 986 -11.35 18.12 45.48
CA HIS A 986 -11.50 17.40 44.22
C HIS A 986 -12.42 16.19 44.33
N HIS A 987 -12.28 15.37 45.37
CA HIS A 987 -13.12 14.18 45.54
C HIS A 987 -14.58 14.52 45.91
N LEU A 988 -14.85 15.63 46.62
CA LEU A 988 -16.20 16.12 46.88
C LEU A 988 -16.89 16.61 45.60
N GLU A 989 -16.18 17.38 44.77
CA GLU A 989 -16.70 17.81 43.48
C GLU A 989 -16.97 16.60 42.56
N GLY A 990 -16.03 15.66 42.51
CA GLY A 990 -16.22 14.38 41.81
C GLY A 990 -17.40 13.58 42.35
N LEU A 991 -17.63 13.55 43.67
CA LEU A 991 -18.77 12.85 44.28
C LEU A 991 -20.11 13.40 43.81
N GLU A 992 -20.25 14.70 43.62
CA GLU A 992 -21.47 15.30 43.07
C GLU A 992 -21.71 14.85 41.63
N ILE A 993 -20.67 14.78 40.81
CA ILE A 993 -20.76 14.24 39.44
C ILE A 993 -21.13 12.75 39.47
N ALA A 994 -20.47 11.95 40.32
CA ALA A 994 -20.75 10.52 40.45
C ALA A 994 -22.20 10.24 40.88
N ARG A 995 -22.76 11.07 41.77
CA ARG A 995 -24.19 11.02 42.16
C ARG A 995 -25.11 11.34 40.99
N ALA A 996 -24.78 12.34 40.19
CA ALA A 996 -25.54 12.70 39.00
C ALA A 996 -25.52 11.59 37.93
N LEU A 997 -24.39 10.90 37.77
CA LEU A 997 -24.23 9.77 36.84
C LEU A 997 -24.96 8.49 37.31
N ALA A 998 -25.23 8.36 38.61
CA ALA A 998 -25.73 7.15 39.24
C ALA A 998 -24.87 5.90 38.94
N GLU A 999 -23.56 6.08 38.75
CA GLU A 999 -22.62 5.01 38.43
C GLU A 999 -21.92 4.47 39.70
N PRO A 1000 -22.10 3.19 40.07
CA PRO A 1000 -21.53 2.64 41.31
C PRO A 1000 -20.00 2.71 41.40
N ARG A 1001 -19.30 2.58 40.26
CA ARG A 1001 -17.82 2.66 40.23
C ARG A 1001 -17.32 4.06 40.49
N ALA A 1002 -17.96 5.06 39.89
CA ALA A 1002 -17.63 6.47 40.11
C ALA A 1002 -17.83 6.86 41.59
N LEU A 1003 -18.95 6.41 42.18
CA LEU A 1003 -19.24 6.63 43.59
C LEU A 1003 -18.18 5.99 44.49
N ALA A 1004 -17.82 4.72 44.24
CA ALA A 1004 -16.80 4.03 45.01
C ALA A 1004 -15.44 4.74 44.96
N LEU A 1005 -15.03 5.19 43.77
CA LEU A 1005 -13.75 5.88 43.57
C LEU A 1005 -13.69 7.22 44.32
N SER A 1006 -14.77 8.00 44.30
CA SER A 1006 -14.83 9.27 45.07
C SER A 1006 -14.78 9.03 46.58
N LEU A 1007 -15.47 8.00 47.07
CA LEU A 1007 -15.47 7.66 48.51
C LEU A 1007 -14.10 7.13 48.97
N GLU A 1008 -13.43 6.32 48.14
CA GLU A 1008 -12.06 5.87 48.39
C GLU A 1008 -11.10 7.07 48.54
N GLY A 1009 -11.16 8.02 47.62
CA GLY A 1009 -10.35 9.24 47.69
C GLY A 1009 -10.63 10.11 48.91
N LEU A 1010 -11.90 10.26 49.30
CA LEU A 1010 -12.27 10.98 50.53
C LEU A 1010 -11.72 10.30 51.80
N ALA A 1011 -11.73 8.96 51.83
CA ALA A 1011 -11.13 8.21 52.92
C ALA A 1011 -9.60 8.39 52.97
N GLY A 1012 -8.94 8.41 51.82
CA GLY A 1012 -7.51 8.71 51.68
C GLY A 1012 -7.14 10.11 52.19
N ALA A 1013 -7.86 11.13 51.72
CA ALA A 1013 -7.68 12.52 52.18
C ALA A 1013 -7.87 12.66 53.70
N ALA A 1014 -8.86 11.98 54.28
CA ALA A 1014 -9.13 12.00 55.73
C ALA A 1014 -8.04 11.29 56.56
N ALA A 1015 -7.25 10.40 55.96
CA ALA A 1015 -6.18 9.67 56.64
C ALA A 1015 -4.86 10.47 56.75
N LEU A 1016 -4.74 11.60 56.05
CA LEU A 1016 -3.53 12.42 56.05
C LEU A 1016 -3.30 13.18 57.38
N PRO A 1017 -2.05 13.33 57.85
CA PRO A 1017 -1.76 14.01 59.11
C PRO A 1017 -2.07 15.52 59.03
N GLY A 1018 -2.93 16.02 59.92
CA GLY A 1018 -3.24 17.46 60.03
C GLY A 1018 -4.70 17.83 59.73
N HIS A 1019 -5.55 16.88 59.33
CA HIS A 1019 -6.98 17.10 59.18
C HIS A 1019 -7.76 16.80 60.47
N ALA A 1020 -8.58 17.76 60.91
CA ALA A 1020 -9.46 17.62 62.06
C ALA A 1020 -10.57 16.57 61.80
N PRO A 1021 -11.08 15.87 62.84
CA PRO A 1021 -11.87 14.65 62.74
C PRO A 1021 -13.34 14.85 62.32
N ALA A 1022 -13.60 15.71 61.32
CA ALA A 1022 -14.94 15.90 60.75
C ALA A 1022 -15.21 15.03 59.50
N ALA A 1023 -14.17 14.48 58.86
CA ALA A 1023 -14.31 13.68 57.64
C ALA A 1023 -14.51 12.17 57.87
N THR A 1024 -14.45 11.67 59.12
CA THR A 1024 -14.53 10.23 59.44
C THR A 1024 -15.97 9.67 59.52
N ARG A 1025 -16.98 10.44 59.09
CA ARG A 1025 -18.37 9.99 58.95
C ARG A 1025 -18.95 10.45 57.60
N ALA A 1026 -18.53 9.81 56.53
CA ALA A 1026 -19.21 9.83 55.24
C ALA A 1026 -19.28 8.41 54.70
#